data_AF-A0A3M7KNK9-F1
#
_entry.id   AF-A0A3M7KNK9-F1
#
_cell.length_a   1.000
_cell.length_b   1.000
_cell.length_c   1.000
_cell.angle_alpha   90.00
_cell.angle_beta   90.00
_cell.angle_gamma   90.00
#
_symmetry.space_group_name_H-M   'P 1'
#
loop_
_entity.id
_entity.type
_entity.pdbx_description
1 polymer ?
#
loop_
_entity_poly.entity_id
_entity_poly.type
_entity_poly.pdbx_seq_one_letter_code
_entity_poly.pdbx_strand_id
1 'polypeptide(L)'
;MERPRLQGMTGWRVAVVCLALGFAFTGPLLVYRFLDATQTTVGAQQKLVESLRQMVRELHADHALGDIAFDKSARSALDEMQAVVKELRENIDSSVVSLSKSQTTFESMAGDIQKGQRRFFPHDRLSEKGVAVFSVKDEGTYAASPSITRLDSGRLLSVLERSISWGTNEDVATKLVFASDNGGLTWAQVGTIHPMNWPQIFRCKSGVYVVGTERHFSQDNNLIISRMLDDTGATWSAPTKITSGWSVVSANTGVDVSGGRVTKTFEVIPSMAVPVTSSVLREDVTLPLRGGPRSHSWQHAPVLELPVASAAGFVPFTLVQVARAEPEGHPFFFRILEADAEAGVLTVRLERFNHYWARVPVLLAKGQNVTVGSGSNVYGGVDWVAMAMSGDEGADLTLPESWTMSTPLGNPASVYANEMRVLFDVAFRPDKGGVRESIVGMKLDGIKDNEEAFEAGFGSLYWMEGVVTRLQDRHGGNGKLLSIMRVNNDLMCDLAALVEYDDSEPGRLRSRFLRYTNIPGLAVGHPSILYDAVSDLYWMATNANRDSVRAWKQPGKGTVLAPNLHITAFSKCEVDRSTLMLYYSPNLVDWTSAGVVDYHVKLGRHFAYPHMMVDGTDLVIVSRASFSPWSEDGSDALPQFFNNHNSNAISFHRIRHFRAYANAEWANEQGEYSGPERKSTNSVGSLVQTLLGDSKAGAVQQLGELHALLTAMSKLDDEMQHVQLVLNKRLEQCALKEESLSDLRRRQAQLESQSTVVDDALLEKIAAIEALEIQLLSAGVSVS
;
A
#
# COMPACT_ATOMS: atom_id res chain seq x y z
N MET A 1 8.33 80.54 3.31
CA MET A 1 7.76 80.90 2.00
C MET A 1 8.16 79.81 1.01
N GLU A 2 7.16 79.33 0.27
CA GLU A 2 7.22 78.61 -1.01
C GLU A 2 7.96 77.26 -1.10
N ARG A 3 7.15 76.22 -1.37
CA ARG A 3 7.58 74.90 -1.85
C ARG A 3 8.25 75.03 -3.23
N PRO A 4 9.32 74.27 -3.54
CA PRO A 4 9.79 74.12 -4.90
C PRO A 4 8.88 73.20 -5.71
N ARG A 5 8.62 73.60 -6.95
CA ARG A 5 7.91 72.87 -8.00
C ARG A 5 8.74 71.66 -8.46
N LEU A 6 8.14 70.47 -8.47
CA LEU A 6 8.57 69.35 -9.29
C LEU A 6 7.66 69.28 -10.51
N GLN A 7 8.18 69.67 -11.67
CA GLN A 7 7.62 69.35 -12.98
C GLN A 7 8.06 67.94 -13.39
N GLY A 8 7.15 67.16 -13.97
CA GLY A 8 7.52 66.13 -14.94
C GLY A 8 7.40 64.66 -14.55
N MET A 9 6.28 64.21 -14.00
CA MET A 9 5.82 62.81 -14.12
C MET A 9 4.32 62.79 -14.40
N THR A 10 3.92 62.42 -15.62
CA THR A 10 2.52 62.26 -16.02
C THR A 10 1.91 61.02 -15.33
N GLY A 11 0.76 61.19 -14.67
CA GLY A 11 0.10 60.19 -13.81
C GLY A 11 -0.20 58.81 -14.43
N TRP A 12 -0.10 58.69 -15.75
CA TRP A 12 -0.17 57.43 -16.49
C TRP A 12 0.87 56.37 -16.05
N ARG A 13 2.10 56.77 -15.72
CA ARG A 13 3.16 55.80 -15.34
C ARG A 13 2.97 55.20 -13.94
N VAL A 14 2.28 55.89 -13.04
CA VAL A 14 1.95 55.38 -11.70
C VAL A 14 0.79 54.38 -11.77
N ALA A 15 -0.19 54.62 -12.64
CA ALA A 15 -1.32 53.72 -12.85
C ALA A 15 -0.89 52.34 -13.43
N VAL A 16 0.10 52.32 -14.33
CA VAL A 16 0.60 51.07 -14.93
C VAL A 16 1.40 50.22 -13.93
N VAL A 17 2.14 50.85 -13.02
CA VAL A 17 2.89 50.13 -11.96
C VAL A 17 1.95 49.59 -10.88
N CYS A 18 0.88 50.33 -10.53
CA CYS A 18 -0.15 49.85 -9.62
C CYS A 18 -1.00 48.70 -10.20
N LEU A 19 -1.24 48.70 -11.52
CA LEU A 19 -1.93 47.60 -12.22
C LEU A 19 -1.06 46.35 -12.36
N ALA A 20 0.26 46.50 -12.54
CA ALA A 20 1.19 45.38 -12.64
C ALA A 20 1.42 44.68 -11.28
N LEU A 21 1.34 45.40 -10.17
CA LEU A 21 1.50 44.83 -8.82
C LEU A 21 0.22 44.18 -8.26
N GLY A 22 -0.97 44.61 -8.70
CA GLY A 22 -2.25 44.01 -8.28
C GLY A 22 -2.50 42.60 -8.85
N PHE A 23 -1.81 42.22 -9.94
CA PHE A 23 -1.99 40.91 -10.59
C PHE A 23 -1.15 39.78 -9.97
N ALA A 24 -0.21 40.08 -9.08
CA ALA A 24 0.74 39.10 -8.57
C ALA A 24 0.34 38.46 -7.22
N PHE A 25 -0.69 38.94 -6.51
CA PHE A 25 -0.94 38.58 -5.10
C PHE A 25 -2.30 37.93 -4.77
N THR A 26 -3.16 37.62 -5.75
CA THR A 26 -4.51 37.08 -5.49
C THR A 26 -4.75 35.68 -6.07
N GLY A 27 -3.72 34.84 -6.10
CA GLY A 27 -3.71 33.53 -6.78
C GLY A 27 -4.57 32.41 -6.17
N PRO A 28 -4.58 32.13 -4.85
CA PRO A 28 -5.15 30.86 -4.39
C PRO A 28 -6.62 30.87 -3.92
N LEU A 29 -7.21 32.00 -3.50
CA LEU A 29 -8.57 32.03 -2.92
C LEU A 29 -9.71 32.31 -3.93
N LEU A 30 -9.36 32.70 -5.16
CA LEU A 30 -10.35 33.05 -6.19
C LEU A 30 -10.88 31.84 -6.97
N VAL A 31 -10.19 30.69 -6.93
CA VAL A 31 -10.42 29.55 -7.85
C VAL A 31 -11.84 28.93 -7.75
N TYR A 32 -12.48 28.96 -6.57
CA TYR A 32 -13.85 28.46 -6.43
C TYR A 32 -14.92 29.50 -6.80
N ARG A 33 -14.68 30.80 -6.56
CA ARG A 33 -15.57 31.89 -7.04
C ARG A 33 -15.34 32.24 -8.52
N PHE A 34 -14.25 31.74 -9.12
CA PHE A 34 -13.84 32.05 -10.49
C PHE A 34 -14.79 31.46 -11.53
N LEU A 35 -15.39 30.28 -11.34
CA LEU A 35 -16.15 29.62 -12.41
C LEU A 35 -17.50 30.29 -12.73
N ASP A 36 -18.20 30.83 -11.72
CA ASP A 36 -19.46 31.57 -11.92
C ASP A 36 -19.19 33.04 -12.29
N ALA A 37 -18.14 33.64 -11.70
CA ALA A 37 -17.72 35.01 -12.02
C ALA A 37 -16.98 35.13 -13.38
N THR A 38 -16.37 34.07 -13.92
CA THR A 38 -15.66 34.13 -15.23
C THR A 38 -16.60 34.20 -16.40
N GLN A 39 -17.77 33.57 -16.37
CA GLN A 39 -18.77 33.75 -17.43
C GLN A 39 -19.29 35.20 -17.47
N THR A 40 -19.49 35.81 -16.30
CA THR A 40 -19.89 37.22 -16.18
C THR A 40 -18.75 38.19 -16.52
N THR A 41 -17.51 37.86 -16.15
CA THR A 41 -16.32 38.69 -16.41
C THR A 41 -15.86 38.61 -17.87
N VAL A 42 -15.90 37.42 -18.51
CA VAL A 42 -15.66 37.26 -19.95
C VAL A 42 -16.76 37.97 -20.76
N GLY A 43 -18.02 37.87 -20.35
CA GLY A 43 -19.12 38.61 -20.97
C GLY A 43 -18.98 40.13 -20.83
N ALA A 44 -18.47 40.62 -19.70
CA ALA A 44 -18.16 42.04 -19.48
C ALA A 44 -16.94 42.50 -20.30
N GLN A 45 -15.88 41.69 -20.39
CA GLN A 45 -14.69 41.97 -21.19
C GLN A 45 -14.98 41.96 -22.69
N GLN A 46 -15.82 41.03 -23.18
CA GLN A 46 -16.29 41.02 -24.56
C GLN A 46 -17.11 42.29 -24.89
N LYS A 47 -18.00 42.71 -23.99
CA LYS A 47 -18.75 43.97 -24.14
C LYS A 47 -17.82 45.19 -24.17
N LEU A 48 -16.81 45.24 -23.30
CA LEU A 48 -15.83 46.32 -23.26
C LEU A 48 -15.00 46.40 -24.56
N VAL A 49 -14.54 45.26 -25.08
CA VAL A 49 -13.81 45.18 -26.37
C VAL A 49 -14.68 45.66 -27.53
N GLU A 50 -15.97 45.32 -27.54
CA GLU A 50 -16.89 45.76 -28.59
C GLU A 50 -17.19 47.27 -28.49
N SER A 51 -17.32 47.80 -27.27
CA SER A 51 -17.45 49.25 -27.03
C SER A 51 -16.20 50.03 -27.45
N LEU A 52 -15.00 49.53 -27.18
CA LEU A 52 -13.75 50.15 -27.64
C LEU A 52 -13.63 50.14 -29.17
N ARG A 53 -14.05 49.07 -29.83
CA ARG A 53 -14.14 49.01 -31.29
C ARG A 53 -15.12 50.01 -31.86
N GLN A 54 -16.27 50.17 -31.22
CA GLN A 54 -17.26 51.15 -31.62
C GLN A 54 -16.71 52.57 -31.50
N MET A 55 -16.05 52.90 -30.39
CA MET A 55 -15.40 54.19 -30.17
C MET A 55 -14.30 54.48 -31.22
N VAL A 56 -13.48 53.49 -31.57
CA VAL A 56 -12.47 53.63 -32.64
C VAL A 56 -13.09 53.78 -34.03
N ARG A 57 -14.26 53.19 -34.28
CA ARG A 57 -15.02 53.36 -35.53
C ARG A 57 -15.64 54.76 -35.62
N GLU A 58 -16.19 55.26 -34.52
CA GLU A 58 -16.77 56.61 -34.41
C GLU A 58 -15.68 57.69 -34.59
N LEU A 59 -14.51 57.55 -33.95
CA LEU A 59 -13.36 58.43 -34.15
C LEU A 59 -12.86 58.48 -35.60
N HIS A 60 -12.91 57.35 -36.33
CA HIS A 60 -12.60 57.33 -37.76
C HIS A 60 -13.68 58.01 -38.61
N ALA A 61 -14.96 57.86 -38.24
CA ALA A 61 -16.08 58.48 -38.93
C ALA A 61 -16.06 60.02 -38.75
N ASP A 62 -15.79 60.50 -37.55
CA ASP A 62 -15.68 61.93 -37.23
C ASP A 62 -14.48 62.59 -37.95
N HIS A 63 -13.36 61.86 -38.11
CA HIS A 63 -12.25 62.30 -38.94
C HIS A 63 -12.59 62.36 -40.43
N ALA A 64 -13.33 61.37 -40.93
CA ALA A 64 -13.75 61.33 -42.34
C ALA A 64 -14.75 62.45 -42.68
N LEU A 65 -15.51 62.93 -41.70
CA LEU A 65 -16.44 64.05 -41.81
C LEU A 65 -15.76 65.43 -41.62
N GLY A 66 -14.51 65.46 -41.17
CA GLY A 66 -13.70 66.68 -41.03
C GLY A 66 -13.78 67.37 -39.67
N ASP A 67 -14.44 66.77 -38.68
CA ASP A 67 -14.66 67.36 -37.35
C ASP A 67 -13.45 67.22 -36.41
N ILE A 68 -12.51 66.31 -36.70
CA ILE A 68 -11.27 66.11 -35.95
C ILE A 68 -10.09 65.95 -36.93
N ALA A 69 -9.02 66.73 -36.75
CA ALA A 69 -7.80 66.60 -37.54
C ALA A 69 -6.80 65.64 -36.87
N PHE A 70 -6.61 64.44 -37.42
CA PHE A 70 -5.53 63.56 -36.97
C PHE A 70 -4.19 64.00 -37.57
N ASP A 71 -3.24 64.34 -36.70
CA ASP A 71 -1.83 64.41 -37.10
C ASP A 71 -1.23 63.00 -37.27
N LYS A 72 0.02 62.93 -37.76
CA LYS A 72 0.71 61.67 -38.03
C LYS A 72 0.94 60.82 -36.77
N SER A 73 1.05 61.46 -35.60
CA SER A 73 1.22 60.80 -34.30
C SER A 73 -0.10 60.20 -33.80
N ALA A 74 -1.21 60.90 -34.01
CA ALA A 74 -2.54 60.44 -33.63
C ALA A 74 -3.00 59.24 -34.47
N ARG A 75 -2.65 59.21 -35.77
CA ARG A 75 -2.88 58.03 -36.63
C ARG A 75 -2.11 56.80 -36.14
N SER A 76 -0.83 56.97 -35.81
CA SER A 76 0.01 55.89 -35.27
C SER A 76 -0.55 55.33 -33.96
N ALA A 77 -1.00 56.20 -33.05
CA ALA A 77 -1.59 55.78 -31.78
C ALA A 77 -2.93 55.03 -31.96
N LEU A 78 -3.71 55.40 -32.97
CA LEU A 78 -4.99 54.76 -33.28
C LEU A 78 -4.79 53.37 -33.91
N ASP A 79 -3.78 53.23 -34.78
CA ASP A 79 -3.38 51.94 -35.36
C ASP A 79 -2.82 50.99 -34.27
N GLU A 80 -2.02 51.51 -33.34
CA GLU A 80 -1.54 50.76 -32.17
C GLU A 80 -2.69 50.32 -31.27
N MET A 81 -3.67 51.19 -31.00
CA MET A 81 -4.87 50.82 -30.24
C MET A 81 -5.67 49.71 -30.94
N GLN A 82 -5.80 49.75 -32.27
CA GLN A 82 -6.48 48.69 -33.01
C GLN A 82 -5.75 47.34 -32.92
N ALA A 83 -4.42 47.35 -32.98
CA ALA A 83 -3.60 46.15 -32.82
C ALA A 83 -3.77 45.55 -31.41
N VAL A 84 -3.71 46.38 -30.37
CA VAL A 84 -3.88 45.95 -28.97
C VAL A 84 -5.29 45.40 -28.72
N VAL A 85 -6.34 46.04 -29.25
CA VAL A 85 -7.72 45.56 -29.14
C VAL A 85 -7.91 44.21 -29.85
N LYS A 86 -7.21 43.98 -30.96
CA LYS A 86 -7.25 42.70 -31.68
C LYS A 86 -6.57 41.59 -30.88
N GLU A 87 -5.40 41.84 -30.31
CA GLU A 87 -4.64 40.88 -29.50
C GLU A 87 -5.40 40.51 -28.20
N LEU A 88 -6.01 41.50 -27.54
CA LEU A 88 -6.87 41.27 -26.37
C LEU A 88 -8.03 40.32 -26.66
N ARG A 89 -8.65 40.44 -27.83
CA ARG A 89 -9.74 39.54 -28.24
C ARG A 89 -9.25 38.11 -28.45
N GLU A 90 -8.15 37.92 -29.16
CA GLU A 90 -7.59 36.59 -29.43
C GLU A 90 -7.21 35.87 -28.12
N ASN A 91 -6.67 36.61 -27.15
CA ASN A 91 -6.38 36.10 -25.82
C ASN A 91 -7.63 35.72 -25.01
N ILE A 92 -8.69 36.54 -25.07
CA ILE A 92 -9.98 36.23 -24.42
C ILE A 92 -10.62 34.98 -25.06
N ASP A 93 -10.65 34.90 -26.39
CA ASP A 93 -11.23 33.77 -27.11
C ASP A 93 -10.47 32.46 -26.82
N SER A 94 -9.13 32.51 -26.73
CA SER A 94 -8.32 31.35 -26.32
C SER A 94 -8.61 30.90 -24.88
N SER A 95 -8.86 31.86 -23.98
CA SER A 95 -9.19 31.61 -22.57
C SER A 95 -10.57 30.97 -22.42
N VAL A 96 -11.55 31.36 -23.25
CA VAL A 96 -12.89 30.73 -23.31
C VAL A 96 -12.83 29.28 -23.79
N VAL A 97 -11.98 29.00 -24.78
CA VAL A 97 -11.76 27.62 -25.26
C VAL A 97 -11.09 26.77 -24.18
N SER A 98 -10.15 27.33 -23.43
CA SER A 98 -9.53 26.65 -22.27
C SER A 98 -10.55 26.38 -21.16
N LEU A 99 -11.37 27.37 -20.81
CA LEU A 99 -12.39 27.26 -19.77
C LEU A 99 -13.50 26.26 -20.13
N SER A 100 -13.93 26.18 -21.39
CA SER A 100 -14.93 25.20 -21.83
C SER A 100 -14.41 23.76 -21.80
N LYS A 101 -13.11 23.55 -22.05
CA LYS A 101 -12.44 22.25 -21.82
C LYS A 101 -12.37 21.89 -20.33
N SER A 102 -12.08 22.87 -19.48
CA SER A 102 -12.13 22.66 -18.02
C SER A 102 -13.56 22.35 -17.55
N GLN A 103 -14.58 23.04 -18.07
CA GLN A 103 -15.98 22.80 -17.72
C GLN A 103 -16.46 21.40 -18.12
N THR A 104 -16.11 20.92 -19.31
CA THR A 104 -16.39 19.52 -19.71
C THR A 104 -15.66 18.50 -18.84
N THR A 105 -14.47 18.84 -18.35
CA THR A 105 -13.73 18.01 -17.37
C THR A 105 -14.45 17.99 -16.02
N PHE A 106 -14.96 19.13 -15.54
CA PHE A 106 -15.74 19.23 -14.31
C PHE A 106 -17.12 18.58 -14.41
N GLU A 107 -17.80 18.64 -15.56
CA GLU A 107 -19.06 17.94 -15.80
C GLU A 107 -18.87 16.43 -15.87
N SER A 108 -17.74 15.96 -16.43
CA SER A 108 -17.31 14.55 -16.33
C SER A 108 -17.09 14.15 -14.88
N MET A 109 -16.34 14.95 -14.11
CA MET A 109 -16.11 14.70 -12.68
C MET A 109 -17.42 14.73 -11.87
N ALA A 110 -18.34 15.66 -12.14
CA ALA A 110 -19.64 15.74 -11.48
C ALA A 110 -20.54 14.55 -11.85
N GLY A 111 -20.49 14.09 -13.10
CA GLY A 111 -21.14 12.86 -13.54
C GLY A 111 -20.58 11.61 -12.86
N ASP A 112 -19.28 11.56 -12.62
CA ASP A 112 -18.62 10.46 -11.91
C ASP A 112 -18.82 10.55 -10.38
N ILE A 113 -18.93 11.75 -9.81
CA ILE A 113 -19.35 11.98 -8.41
C ILE A 113 -20.82 11.57 -8.20
N GLN A 114 -21.71 11.85 -9.16
CA GLN A 114 -23.09 11.34 -9.13
C GLN A 114 -23.17 9.81 -9.25
N LYS A 115 -22.23 9.16 -9.96
CA LYS A 115 -22.08 7.70 -9.92
C LYS A 115 -21.55 7.22 -8.56
N GLY A 116 -20.67 7.98 -7.91
CA GLY A 116 -20.19 7.74 -6.55
C GLY A 116 -21.27 7.87 -5.46
N GLN A 117 -22.33 8.66 -5.71
CA GLN A 117 -23.52 8.71 -4.85
C GLN A 117 -24.53 7.58 -5.09
N ARG A 118 -24.29 6.67 -6.05
CA ARG A 118 -25.11 5.46 -6.14
C ARG A 118 -24.86 4.62 -4.90
N ARG A 119 -25.94 4.12 -4.29
CA ARG A 119 -25.86 2.97 -3.38
C ARG A 119 -25.19 1.84 -4.16
N PHE A 120 -23.90 1.61 -3.91
CA PHE A 120 -23.15 0.53 -4.53
C PHE A 120 -23.83 -0.79 -4.18
N PHE A 121 -24.32 -1.48 -5.20
CA PHE A 121 -24.73 -2.86 -5.04
C PHE A 121 -23.50 -3.76 -5.26
N PRO A 122 -23.38 -4.91 -4.58
CA PRO A 122 -22.25 -5.83 -4.73
C PRO A 122 -21.96 -6.33 -6.16
N HIS A 123 -22.84 -6.05 -7.13
CA HIS A 123 -22.67 -6.38 -8.55
C HIS A 123 -21.92 -5.30 -9.36
N ASP A 124 -21.81 -4.07 -8.86
CA ASP A 124 -21.12 -2.98 -9.56
C ASP A 124 -19.61 -3.07 -9.33
N ARG A 125 -18.83 -3.20 -10.40
CA ARG A 125 -17.36 -3.17 -10.36
C ARG A 125 -16.87 -1.73 -10.19
N LEU A 126 -15.89 -1.52 -9.31
CA LEU A 126 -15.21 -0.24 -9.12
C LEU A 126 -14.27 0.09 -10.27
N SER A 127 -13.61 -0.92 -10.85
CA SER A 127 -12.63 -0.68 -11.90
C SER A 127 -13.29 -0.54 -13.27
N GLU A 128 -12.60 0.19 -14.15
CA GLU A 128 -12.79 0.03 -15.59
C GLU A 128 -12.62 -1.46 -15.98
N LYS A 129 -13.22 -1.85 -17.11
CA LYS A 129 -13.07 -3.23 -17.62
C LYS A 129 -11.58 -3.56 -17.77
N GLY A 130 -11.17 -4.69 -17.19
CA GLY A 130 -9.76 -5.09 -17.16
C GLY A 130 -9.13 -5.18 -18.55
N VAL A 131 -7.83 -4.86 -18.63
CA VAL A 131 -7.01 -4.99 -19.83
C VAL A 131 -5.96 -6.08 -19.60
N ALA A 132 -5.71 -6.95 -20.56
CA ALA A 132 -4.63 -7.93 -20.44
C ALA A 132 -3.27 -7.23 -20.66
N VAL A 133 -2.39 -7.31 -19.67
CA VAL A 133 -0.97 -6.93 -19.84
C VAL A 133 -0.25 -8.01 -20.65
N PHE A 134 -0.55 -9.27 -20.33
CA PHE A 134 0.05 -10.45 -20.93
C PHE A 134 -0.94 -11.62 -20.87
N SER A 135 -0.90 -12.51 -21.86
CA SER A 135 -1.66 -13.77 -21.84
C SER A 135 -0.91 -14.91 -22.52
N VAL A 136 -1.16 -16.13 -22.05
CA VAL A 136 -0.72 -17.39 -22.65
C VAL A 136 -1.94 -18.20 -23.09
N LYS A 137 -1.79 -18.92 -24.20
CA LYS A 137 -2.80 -19.85 -24.72
C LYS A 137 -2.38 -21.31 -24.61
N ASP A 138 -1.08 -21.56 -24.48
CA ASP A 138 -0.50 -22.90 -24.45
C ASP A 138 -0.76 -23.57 -23.10
N GLU A 139 -1.32 -24.79 -23.13
CA GLU A 139 -1.47 -25.61 -21.94
C GLU A 139 -0.09 -25.98 -21.38
N GLY A 140 0.05 -25.97 -20.05
CA GLY A 140 1.34 -26.24 -19.41
C GLY A 140 2.21 -24.99 -19.23
N THR A 141 1.69 -23.78 -19.42
CA THR A 141 2.36 -22.54 -18.99
C THR A 141 1.39 -21.60 -18.28
N TYR A 142 1.84 -20.84 -17.30
CA TYR A 142 1.03 -19.87 -16.56
C TYR A 142 1.75 -18.53 -16.35
N ALA A 143 0.95 -17.49 -16.18
CA ALA A 143 1.42 -16.15 -15.83
C ALA A 143 1.40 -15.96 -14.31
N ALA A 144 2.45 -15.37 -13.74
CA ALA A 144 2.57 -15.19 -12.30
C ALA A 144 3.33 -13.90 -11.89
N SER A 145 3.24 -13.62 -10.60
CA SER A 145 4.02 -12.60 -9.87
C SER A 145 4.06 -11.21 -10.53
N PRO A 146 2.91 -10.62 -10.92
CA PRO A 146 2.92 -9.30 -11.53
C PRO A 146 3.20 -8.23 -10.48
N SER A 147 4.07 -7.29 -10.82
CA SER A 147 4.29 -6.06 -10.05
C SER A 147 4.31 -4.87 -10.99
N ILE A 148 3.93 -3.68 -10.52
CA ILE A 148 3.76 -2.48 -11.35
C ILE A 148 4.42 -1.26 -10.69
N THR A 149 5.05 -0.41 -11.50
CA THR A 149 5.55 0.91 -11.10
C THR A 149 5.30 1.95 -12.19
N ARG A 150 5.46 3.23 -11.84
CA ARG A 150 5.35 4.38 -12.76
C ARG A 150 6.67 5.14 -12.81
N LEU A 151 7.16 5.38 -14.03
CA LEU A 151 8.35 6.21 -14.28
C LEU A 151 8.00 7.70 -14.25
N ASP A 152 9.01 8.55 -14.13
CA ASP A 152 8.85 10.02 -14.17
C ASP A 152 8.25 10.53 -15.48
N SER A 153 8.49 9.81 -16.59
CA SER A 153 7.86 10.10 -17.89
C SER A 153 6.34 9.88 -17.90
N GLY A 154 5.78 9.25 -16.86
CA GLY A 154 4.39 8.81 -16.83
C GLY A 154 4.17 7.40 -17.39
N ARG A 155 5.20 6.80 -18.03
CA ARG A 155 5.16 5.41 -18.49
C ARG A 155 4.93 4.46 -17.32
N LEU A 156 4.03 3.49 -17.51
CA LEU A 156 3.81 2.39 -16.57
C LEU A 156 4.71 1.22 -16.97
N LEU A 157 5.35 0.59 -16.00
CA LEU A 157 6.09 -0.66 -16.18
C LEU A 157 5.46 -1.76 -15.33
N SER A 158 5.27 -2.94 -15.94
CA SER A 158 4.83 -4.15 -15.26
C SER A 158 5.88 -5.24 -15.45
N VAL A 159 6.30 -5.88 -14.35
CA VAL A 159 7.23 -7.01 -14.37
C VAL A 159 6.48 -8.25 -13.94
N LEU A 160 6.62 -9.34 -14.71
CA LEU A 160 5.90 -10.59 -14.49
C LEU A 160 6.74 -11.78 -14.92
N GLU A 161 6.30 -12.97 -14.53
CA GLU A 161 6.92 -14.22 -14.96
C GLU A 161 5.97 -15.11 -15.77
N ARG A 162 6.56 -15.81 -16.75
CA ARG A 162 5.92 -16.90 -17.48
C ARG A 162 6.59 -18.20 -17.05
N SER A 163 5.83 -19.12 -16.47
CA SER A 163 6.36 -20.38 -15.94
C SER A 163 5.71 -21.59 -16.62
N ILE A 164 6.46 -22.67 -16.82
CA ILE A 164 5.99 -23.93 -17.43
C ILE A 164 5.46 -24.86 -16.34
N SER A 165 6.20 -25.01 -15.26
CA SER A 165 5.80 -25.77 -14.07
C SER A 165 6.39 -25.11 -12.83
N TRP A 166 5.83 -25.40 -11.66
CA TRP A 166 6.48 -25.05 -10.40
C TRP A 166 7.81 -25.81 -10.32
N GLY A 167 8.94 -25.10 -10.35
CA GLY A 167 10.24 -25.58 -9.87
C GLY A 167 11.18 -26.29 -10.86
N THR A 168 10.94 -26.35 -12.17
CA THR A 168 11.87 -27.00 -13.10
C THR A 168 11.95 -26.27 -14.44
N ASN A 169 13.03 -25.51 -14.68
CA ASN A 169 13.73 -25.26 -15.96
C ASN A 169 14.46 -23.89 -15.99
N GLU A 170 15.53 -23.79 -16.79
CA GLU A 170 16.29 -22.55 -17.04
C GLU A 170 15.42 -21.42 -17.62
N ASP A 171 14.39 -21.74 -18.42
CA ASP A 171 13.42 -20.77 -18.97
C ASP A 171 12.61 -20.02 -17.90
N VAL A 172 12.43 -20.60 -16.70
CA VAL A 172 11.65 -20.01 -15.60
C VAL A 172 12.39 -18.83 -14.97
N ALA A 173 13.71 -18.70 -15.18
CA ALA A 173 14.50 -17.63 -14.60
C ALA A 173 14.39 -16.28 -15.36
N THR A 174 13.74 -16.24 -16.53
CA THR A 174 13.57 -15.00 -17.30
C THR A 174 12.25 -14.30 -16.97
N LYS A 175 12.34 -13.04 -16.56
CA LYS A 175 11.21 -12.18 -16.22
C LYS A 175 10.95 -11.19 -17.34
N LEU A 176 9.69 -10.94 -17.63
CA LEU A 176 9.24 -10.12 -18.75
C LEU A 176 8.89 -8.72 -18.23
N VAL A 177 9.38 -7.69 -18.92
CA VAL A 177 9.07 -6.30 -18.61
C VAL A 177 8.14 -5.76 -19.70
N PHE A 178 6.95 -5.32 -19.32
CA PHE A 178 5.96 -4.70 -20.19
C PHE A 178 5.84 -3.21 -19.86
N ALA A 179 5.66 -2.39 -20.89
CA ALA A 179 5.44 -0.95 -20.75
C ALA A 179 4.09 -0.52 -21.34
N SER A 180 3.53 0.54 -20.76
CA SER A 180 2.38 1.25 -21.31
C SER A 180 2.60 2.76 -21.27
N ASP A 181 2.42 3.41 -22.42
CA ASP A 181 2.54 4.86 -22.62
C ASP A 181 1.18 5.58 -22.68
N ASN A 182 0.08 4.85 -22.56
CA ASN A 182 -1.28 5.35 -22.69
C ASN A 182 -2.15 4.99 -21.48
N GLY A 183 -1.56 5.04 -20.28
CA GLY A 183 -2.28 4.86 -19.02
C GLY A 183 -2.77 3.42 -18.77
N GLY A 184 -2.19 2.43 -19.44
CA GLY A 184 -2.53 1.01 -19.28
C GLY A 184 -3.51 0.45 -20.30
N LEU A 185 -3.89 1.23 -21.33
CA LEU A 185 -4.80 0.78 -22.40
C LEU A 185 -4.15 -0.26 -23.32
N THR A 186 -2.86 -0.12 -23.61
CA THR A 186 -2.08 -1.09 -24.39
C THR A 186 -0.72 -1.33 -23.75
N TRP A 187 -0.23 -2.56 -23.87
CA TRP A 187 1.04 -2.99 -23.29
C TRP A 187 1.94 -3.62 -24.35
N ALA A 188 3.23 -3.32 -24.28
CA ALA A 188 4.26 -3.91 -25.13
C ALA A 188 5.41 -4.44 -24.27
N GLN A 189 5.95 -5.62 -24.61
CA GLN A 189 7.15 -6.10 -23.95
C GLN A 189 8.35 -5.26 -24.40
N VAL A 190 9.10 -4.72 -23.43
CA VAL A 190 10.24 -3.82 -23.68
C VAL A 190 11.59 -4.38 -23.22
N GLY A 191 11.58 -5.33 -22.27
CA GLY A 191 12.81 -5.86 -21.69
C GLY A 191 12.64 -7.20 -21.01
N THR A 192 13.76 -7.76 -20.55
CA THR A 192 13.80 -8.99 -19.76
C THR A 192 14.84 -8.91 -18.64
N ILE A 193 14.65 -9.69 -17.57
CA ILE A 193 15.56 -9.79 -16.42
C ILE A 193 15.83 -11.26 -16.12
N HIS A 194 17.09 -11.66 -15.95
CA HIS A 194 17.45 -13.04 -15.64
C HIS A 194 18.83 -13.14 -14.95
N PRO A 195 19.07 -14.16 -14.10
CA PRO A 195 18.08 -15.09 -13.56
C PRO A 195 17.31 -14.47 -12.39
N MET A 196 15.99 -14.69 -12.29
CA MET A 196 15.19 -14.27 -11.13
C MET A 196 13.90 -15.09 -11.00
N ASN A 197 13.36 -15.18 -9.79
CA ASN A 197 12.03 -15.70 -9.45
C ASN A 197 11.25 -14.70 -8.60
N TRP A 198 9.91 -14.71 -8.69
CA TRP A 198 9.01 -13.82 -7.95
C TRP A 198 9.39 -12.32 -8.01
N PRO A 199 9.48 -11.72 -9.22
CA PRO A 199 9.98 -10.36 -9.39
C PRO A 199 9.04 -9.32 -8.80
N GLN A 200 9.61 -8.36 -8.06
CA GLN A 200 8.89 -7.23 -7.49
C GLN A 200 9.59 -5.93 -7.87
N ILE A 201 8.96 -5.18 -8.78
CA ILE A 201 9.44 -3.87 -9.18
C ILE A 201 9.05 -2.81 -8.16
N PHE A 202 9.99 -1.94 -7.83
CA PHE A 202 9.75 -0.76 -7.03
C PHE A 202 10.63 0.39 -7.50
N ARG A 203 10.19 1.60 -7.20
CA ARG A 203 10.91 2.83 -7.50
C ARG A 203 11.23 3.54 -6.19
N CYS A 204 12.46 4.04 -6.08
CA CYS A 204 12.95 4.79 -4.95
C CYS A 204 13.87 5.92 -5.43
N LYS A 205 14.44 6.70 -4.51
CA LYS A 205 15.27 7.87 -4.85
C LYS A 205 16.49 7.53 -5.71
N SER A 206 17.14 6.39 -5.47
CA SER A 206 18.33 5.99 -6.22
C SER A 206 18.03 5.32 -7.56
N GLY A 207 16.77 4.98 -7.85
CA GLY A 207 16.35 4.44 -9.15
C GLY A 207 15.19 3.44 -9.08
N VAL A 208 15.03 2.68 -10.16
CA VAL A 208 14.03 1.61 -10.29
C VAL A 208 14.74 0.26 -10.19
N TYR A 209 14.21 -0.62 -9.36
CA TYR A 209 14.81 -1.90 -9.03
C TYR A 209 13.77 -3.02 -9.12
N VAL A 210 14.25 -4.23 -9.33
CA VAL A 210 13.47 -5.46 -9.20
C VAL A 210 14.18 -6.38 -8.22
N VAL A 211 13.48 -6.78 -7.17
CA VAL A 211 13.95 -7.77 -6.19
C VAL A 211 13.21 -9.10 -6.39
N GLY A 212 13.90 -10.21 -6.13
CA GLY A 212 13.33 -11.56 -6.20
C GLY A 212 14.26 -12.59 -5.58
N THR A 213 14.07 -13.87 -5.91
CA THR A 213 14.97 -14.95 -5.47
C THR A 213 15.77 -15.55 -6.62
N GLU A 214 16.98 -16.00 -6.33
CA GLU A 214 17.91 -16.58 -7.31
C GLU A 214 17.30 -17.83 -7.98
N ARG A 215 16.66 -18.67 -7.18
CA ARG A 215 16.01 -19.91 -7.61
C ARG A 215 14.58 -19.96 -7.09
N HIS A 216 13.87 -20.98 -7.55
CA HIS A 216 12.66 -21.42 -6.86
C HIS A 216 13.03 -22.02 -5.49
N PHE A 217 12.01 -22.26 -4.66
CA PHE A 217 12.11 -22.93 -3.36
C PHE A 217 13.10 -24.12 -3.38
N SER A 218 14.27 -23.94 -2.77
CA SER A 218 15.39 -24.90 -2.78
C SER A 218 16.42 -24.53 -1.70
N GLN A 219 17.33 -25.47 -1.40
CA GLN A 219 18.44 -25.24 -0.48
C GLN A 219 19.34 -24.07 -0.96
N ASP A 220 19.82 -23.24 -0.04
CA ASP A 220 20.64 -22.05 -0.35
C ASP A 220 19.99 -21.07 -1.35
N ASN A 221 18.65 -20.95 -1.37
CA ASN A 221 17.96 -19.98 -2.21
C ASN A 221 18.07 -18.56 -1.65
N ASN A 222 18.70 -17.64 -2.37
CA ASN A 222 19.04 -16.31 -1.85
C ASN A 222 18.22 -15.18 -2.49
N LEU A 223 18.10 -14.04 -1.79
CA LEU A 223 17.58 -12.81 -2.35
C LEU A 223 18.56 -12.24 -3.37
N ILE A 224 18.01 -11.74 -4.47
CA ILE A 224 18.76 -11.05 -5.52
C ILE A 224 18.04 -9.78 -5.96
N ILE A 225 18.79 -8.82 -6.49
CA ILE A 225 18.26 -7.54 -6.96
C ILE A 225 18.91 -7.12 -8.28
N SER A 226 18.12 -6.49 -9.15
CA SER A 226 18.56 -5.89 -10.41
C SER A 226 18.09 -4.43 -10.49
N ARG A 227 18.90 -3.57 -11.12
CA ARG A 227 18.64 -2.13 -11.29
C ARG A 227 18.38 -1.81 -12.76
N MET A 228 17.40 -0.95 -13.03
CA MET A 228 17.14 -0.41 -14.37
C MET A 228 18.28 0.50 -14.82
N LEU A 229 18.75 0.35 -16.06
CA LEU A 229 19.93 1.06 -16.60
C LEU A 229 19.60 2.15 -17.63
N ASP A 230 18.36 2.22 -18.08
CA ASP A 230 17.86 3.25 -19.01
C ASP A 230 16.61 3.95 -18.46
N ASP A 231 15.95 4.77 -19.28
CA ASP A 231 14.72 5.51 -18.96
C ASP A 231 13.45 4.87 -19.55
N THR A 232 13.57 3.73 -20.22
CA THR A 232 12.48 3.08 -20.97
C THR A 232 11.98 1.78 -20.35
N GLY A 233 12.79 1.13 -19.52
CA GLY A 233 12.56 -0.18 -18.91
C GLY A 233 13.16 -1.35 -19.70
N ALA A 234 13.98 -1.07 -20.72
CA ALA A 234 14.46 -2.09 -21.66
C ALA A 234 15.72 -2.81 -21.16
N THR A 235 16.61 -2.10 -20.45
CA THR A 235 17.91 -2.62 -19.99
C THR A 235 18.02 -2.61 -18.46
N TRP A 236 18.61 -3.67 -17.93
CA TRP A 236 18.71 -3.97 -16.51
C TRP A 236 20.09 -4.52 -16.18
N SER A 237 20.58 -4.26 -14.97
CA SER A 237 21.84 -4.84 -14.48
C SER A 237 21.71 -6.35 -14.31
N ALA A 238 22.84 -7.07 -14.36
CA ALA A 238 22.87 -8.45 -13.90
C ALA A 238 22.37 -8.52 -12.44
N PRO A 239 21.52 -9.50 -12.08
CA PRO A 239 21.09 -9.66 -10.70
C PRO A 239 22.26 -9.92 -9.75
N THR A 240 22.26 -9.23 -8.62
CA THR A 240 23.28 -9.32 -7.56
C THR A 240 22.67 -9.98 -6.32
N LYS A 241 23.43 -10.80 -5.60
CA LYS A 241 22.96 -11.46 -4.37
C LYS A 241 22.96 -10.49 -3.20
N ILE A 242 21.88 -10.48 -2.43
CA ILE A 242 21.78 -9.74 -1.16
C ILE A 242 22.01 -10.65 0.05
N THR A 243 21.61 -11.93 -0.04
CA THR A 243 21.86 -12.94 1.00
C THR A 243 22.79 -14.04 0.49
N SER A 244 23.39 -14.80 1.41
CA SER A 244 24.22 -15.97 1.09
C SER A 244 24.07 -17.05 2.16
N GLY A 245 24.01 -18.32 1.76
CA GLY A 245 23.86 -19.45 2.68
C GLY A 245 22.46 -19.60 3.27
N TRP A 246 21.49 -18.80 2.81
CA TRP A 246 20.12 -18.78 3.34
C TRP A 246 19.18 -19.52 2.41
N SER A 247 18.04 -19.97 2.91
CA SER A 247 16.95 -20.51 2.10
C SER A 247 15.72 -19.62 2.23
N VAL A 248 15.67 -18.62 1.37
CA VAL A 248 14.66 -17.57 1.32
C VAL A 248 13.46 -17.98 0.47
N VAL A 249 12.28 -17.61 0.95
CA VAL A 249 11.05 -17.55 0.16
C VAL A 249 10.56 -16.11 0.16
N SER A 250 10.20 -15.61 -1.01
CA SER A 250 9.73 -14.23 -1.18
C SER A 250 8.68 -14.19 -2.29
N ALA A 251 7.47 -14.65 -1.99
CA ALA A 251 6.34 -14.52 -2.92
C ALA A 251 6.00 -13.04 -3.17
N ASN A 252 5.07 -12.75 -4.08
CA ASN A 252 4.66 -11.38 -4.42
C ASN A 252 3.97 -10.67 -3.23
N THR A 253 4.76 -9.97 -2.41
CA THR A 253 4.29 -9.27 -1.19
C THR A 253 4.63 -7.79 -1.18
N GLY A 254 5.14 -7.26 -2.30
CA GLY A 254 5.49 -5.86 -2.46
C GLY A 254 6.73 -5.43 -1.69
N VAL A 255 7.10 -4.17 -1.91
CA VAL A 255 8.21 -3.46 -1.26
C VAL A 255 7.66 -2.14 -0.74
N ASP A 256 7.86 -1.86 0.54
CA ASP A 256 7.51 -0.57 1.13
C ASP A 256 8.65 0.42 0.83
N VAL A 257 8.31 1.52 0.15
CA VAL A 257 9.23 2.65 -0.08
C VAL A 257 8.65 3.85 0.65
N SER A 258 9.13 4.08 1.87
CA SER A 258 8.60 5.11 2.76
C SER A 258 9.63 5.52 3.81
N GLY A 259 9.46 6.73 4.37
CA GLY A 259 10.34 7.24 5.43
C GLY A 259 11.83 7.33 5.03
N GLY A 260 12.12 7.52 3.73
CA GLY A 260 13.49 7.54 3.21
C GLY A 260 14.15 6.15 3.13
N ARG A 261 13.36 5.08 3.17
CA ARG A 261 13.87 3.71 3.19
C ARG A 261 13.11 2.81 2.23
N VAL A 262 13.77 1.73 1.85
CA VAL A 262 13.20 0.61 1.10
C VAL A 262 13.18 -0.60 2.02
N THR A 263 12.00 -1.20 2.23
CA THR A 263 11.82 -2.34 3.12
C THR A 263 11.10 -3.48 2.42
N LYS A 264 11.61 -4.70 2.63
CA LYS A 264 11.02 -5.95 2.11
C LYS A 264 11.01 -7.01 3.18
N THR A 265 9.87 -7.66 3.37
CA THR A 265 9.70 -8.86 4.18
C THR A 265 9.86 -10.12 3.36
N PHE A 266 10.34 -11.19 4.00
CA PHE A 266 10.53 -12.50 3.39
C PHE A 266 10.62 -13.55 4.50
N GLU A 267 10.56 -14.82 4.12
CA GLU A 267 10.71 -15.92 5.06
C GLU A 267 12.00 -16.68 4.80
N VAL A 268 12.60 -17.21 5.86
CA VAL A 268 13.75 -18.12 5.78
C VAL A 268 13.42 -19.45 6.41
N ILE A 269 14.05 -20.51 5.89
CA ILE A 269 13.87 -21.88 6.36
C ILE A 269 15.21 -22.38 6.90
N PRO A 270 15.43 -22.34 8.22
CA PRO A 270 16.75 -22.61 8.81
C PRO A 270 17.28 -24.02 8.52
N SER A 271 16.40 -25.02 8.36
CA SER A 271 16.81 -26.39 8.00
C SER A 271 17.33 -26.54 6.57
N MET A 272 17.06 -25.55 5.70
CA MET A 272 17.52 -25.51 4.31
C MET A 272 18.68 -24.50 4.11
N ALA A 273 19.15 -23.87 5.19
CA ALA A 273 20.33 -23.02 5.16
C ALA A 273 21.62 -23.85 4.93
N VAL A 274 22.67 -23.18 4.46
CA VAL A 274 23.99 -23.78 4.26
C VAL A 274 25.05 -22.88 4.91
N PRO A 275 25.71 -23.34 6.00
CA PRO A 275 25.45 -24.58 6.74
C PRO A 275 24.12 -24.54 7.52
N VAL A 276 23.56 -25.70 7.82
CA VAL A 276 22.41 -25.82 8.74
C VAL A 276 22.88 -25.49 10.17
N THR A 277 22.12 -24.64 10.87
CA THR A 277 22.41 -24.29 12.27
C THR A 277 22.43 -25.55 13.14
N SER A 278 23.57 -25.76 13.82
CA SER A 278 23.79 -26.88 14.73
C SER A 278 24.77 -26.51 15.84
N SER A 279 24.76 -27.31 16.90
CA SER A 279 25.60 -27.16 18.09
C SER A 279 25.79 -28.52 18.78
N VAL A 280 26.48 -28.54 19.92
CA VAL A 280 26.71 -29.75 20.71
C VAL A 280 26.36 -29.54 22.17
N LEU A 281 25.80 -30.56 22.83
CA LEU A 281 25.52 -30.51 24.27
C LEU A 281 26.82 -30.43 25.09
N ARG A 282 26.84 -29.53 26.08
CA ARG A 282 28.00 -29.34 26.98
C ARG A 282 27.99 -30.27 28.19
N GLU A 283 26.82 -30.78 28.56
CA GLU A 283 26.60 -31.67 29.70
C GLU A 283 25.48 -32.67 29.43
N ASP A 284 25.34 -33.64 30.33
CA ASP A 284 24.29 -34.64 30.27
C ASP A 284 22.95 -34.04 30.70
N VAL A 285 21.89 -34.28 29.92
CA VAL A 285 20.53 -33.80 30.22
C VAL A 285 19.58 -34.99 30.28
N THR A 286 18.84 -35.14 31.38
CA THR A 286 17.85 -36.21 31.50
C THR A 286 16.47 -35.74 31.06
N LEU A 287 15.89 -36.42 30.06
CA LEU A 287 14.51 -36.24 29.64
C LEU A 287 13.56 -36.92 30.63
N PRO A 288 12.67 -36.21 31.35
CA PRO A 288 11.84 -36.78 32.40
C PRO A 288 10.56 -37.42 31.85
N LEU A 289 10.69 -38.26 30.81
CA LEU A 289 9.59 -38.98 30.18
C LEU A 289 8.96 -40.00 31.15
N ARG A 290 7.63 -39.94 31.34
CA ARG A 290 6.89 -40.86 32.23
C ARG A 290 5.63 -41.38 31.54
N GLY A 291 5.73 -42.52 30.87
CA GLY A 291 4.62 -43.18 30.17
C GLY A 291 4.49 -42.75 28.70
N GLY A 292 3.46 -43.31 28.03
CA GLY A 292 3.19 -43.06 26.60
C GLY A 292 2.23 -41.88 26.35
N PRO A 293 1.53 -41.87 25.21
CA PRO A 293 0.51 -40.87 24.91
C PRO A 293 -0.52 -40.72 26.03
N ARG A 294 -0.97 -39.50 26.30
CA ARG A 294 -1.93 -39.13 27.37
C ARG A 294 -1.44 -39.31 28.81
N SER A 295 -0.19 -39.70 29.02
CA SER A 295 0.45 -39.73 30.35
C SER A 295 0.65 -38.33 30.95
N HIS A 296 1.15 -38.25 32.19
CA HIS A 296 1.39 -36.96 32.86
C HIS A 296 2.36 -36.06 32.07
N SER A 297 3.49 -36.61 31.60
CA SER A 297 4.47 -35.85 30.78
C SER A 297 3.95 -35.47 29.40
N TRP A 298 2.92 -36.14 28.90
CA TRP A 298 2.22 -35.75 27.68
C TRP A 298 1.31 -34.54 27.90
N GLN A 299 0.52 -34.58 28.98
CA GLN A 299 -0.41 -33.51 29.36
C GLN A 299 0.36 -32.25 29.76
N HIS A 300 1.49 -32.43 30.46
CA HIS A 300 2.39 -31.39 30.91
C HIS A 300 3.75 -31.56 30.24
N ALA A 301 3.85 -31.08 28.99
CA ALA A 301 5.07 -31.16 28.20
C ALA A 301 6.26 -30.54 28.96
N PRO A 302 7.31 -31.31 29.27
CA PRO A 302 8.46 -30.80 30.03
C PRO A 302 9.14 -29.63 29.30
N VAL A 303 9.50 -28.61 30.07
CA VAL A 303 10.42 -27.55 29.65
C VAL A 303 11.78 -27.86 30.27
N LEU A 304 12.83 -27.80 29.46
CA LEU A 304 14.19 -28.20 29.78
C LEU A 304 15.17 -27.13 29.32
N GLU A 305 16.30 -27.03 30.00
CA GLU A 305 17.46 -26.29 29.51
C GLU A 305 18.41 -27.27 28.80
N LEU A 306 18.84 -26.92 27.59
CA LEU A 306 19.88 -27.61 26.86
C LEU A 306 21.14 -26.72 26.82
N PRO A 307 22.14 -26.99 27.65
CA PRO A 307 23.42 -26.28 27.59
C PRO A 307 24.16 -26.72 26.32
N VAL A 308 24.35 -25.78 25.41
CA VAL A 308 24.95 -26.01 24.09
C VAL A 308 26.25 -25.22 23.94
N ALA A 309 27.15 -25.66 23.07
CA ALA A 309 28.42 -24.96 22.81
C ALA A 309 28.20 -23.55 22.24
N SER A 310 27.14 -23.38 21.44
CA SER A 310 26.64 -22.10 20.97
C SER A 310 25.14 -22.19 20.74
N ALA A 311 24.39 -21.16 21.17
CA ALA A 311 22.98 -20.98 20.85
C ALA A 311 22.77 -19.98 19.68
N ALA A 312 23.85 -19.51 19.06
CA ALA A 312 23.76 -18.58 17.93
C ALA A 312 23.08 -19.24 16.72
N GLY A 313 22.20 -18.48 16.05
CA GLY A 313 21.46 -18.94 14.86
C GLY A 313 20.23 -19.81 15.14
N PHE A 314 20.01 -20.23 16.40
CA PHE A 314 18.75 -20.87 16.80
C PHE A 314 17.67 -19.80 17.02
N VAL A 315 16.47 -20.07 16.54
CA VAL A 315 15.37 -19.10 16.54
C VAL A 315 14.24 -19.60 17.44
N PRO A 316 13.73 -18.79 18.39
CA PRO A 316 12.56 -19.16 19.19
C PRO A 316 11.39 -19.64 18.33
N PHE A 317 10.63 -20.58 18.88
CA PHE A 317 9.49 -21.26 18.28
C PHE A 317 9.80 -22.21 17.11
N THR A 318 11.06 -22.34 16.69
CA THR A 318 11.47 -23.36 15.70
C THR A 318 11.72 -24.73 16.35
N LEU A 319 11.68 -25.78 15.53
CA LEU A 319 11.93 -27.15 15.92
C LEU A 319 13.44 -27.41 15.96
N VAL A 320 13.90 -28.13 16.98
CA VAL A 320 15.25 -28.67 17.07
C VAL A 320 15.20 -30.16 17.36
N GLN A 321 16.23 -30.88 16.93
CA GLN A 321 16.36 -32.30 17.15
C GLN A 321 17.70 -32.67 17.80
N VAL A 322 17.66 -33.73 18.60
CA VAL A 322 18.83 -34.39 19.18
C VAL A 322 18.84 -35.85 18.72
N ALA A 323 19.90 -36.25 18.02
CA ALA A 323 20.02 -37.58 17.45
C ALA A 323 20.15 -38.67 18.52
N ARG A 324 19.59 -39.85 18.26
CA ARG A 324 19.78 -41.07 19.08
C ARG A 324 20.71 -42.05 18.36
N ALA A 325 21.42 -42.87 19.14
CA ALA A 325 22.18 -43.98 18.59
C ALA A 325 21.25 -45.14 18.17
N GLU A 326 21.60 -45.82 17.08
CA GLU A 326 20.94 -47.06 16.65
C GLU A 326 21.04 -48.16 17.73
N PRO A 327 20.04 -49.05 17.91
CA PRO A 327 18.89 -49.35 17.02
C PRO A 327 17.58 -48.62 17.40
N GLU A 328 17.63 -47.66 18.34
CA GLU A 328 16.44 -46.96 18.84
C GLU A 328 15.92 -45.86 17.89
N GLY A 329 16.70 -45.56 16.83
CA GLY A 329 16.33 -44.97 15.53
C GLY A 329 15.87 -43.51 15.47
N HIS A 330 14.94 -43.08 16.34
CA HIS A 330 14.23 -41.81 16.15
C HIS A 330 14.84 -40.66 16.96
N PRO A 331 15.24 -39.52 16.36
CA PRO A 331 15.69 -38.35 17.11
C PRO A 331 14.60 -37.81 18.06
N PHE A 332 15.03 -37.14 19.13
CA PHE A 332 14.14 -36.39 20.01
C PHE A 332 13.93 -34.98 19.48
N PHE A 333 12.68 -34.52 19.46
CA PHE A 333 12.33 -33.20 18.97
C PHE A 333 11.87 -32.27 20.08
N PHE A 334 12.26 -31.01 19.98
CA PHE A 334 11.91 -29.98 20.92
C PHE A 334 11.56 -28.69 20.18
N ARG A 335 10.73 -27.87 20.81
CA ARG A 335 10.51 -26.48 20.39
C ARG A 335 11.35 -25.56 21.23
N ILE A 336 12.07 -24.65 20.58
CA ILE A 336 12.77 -23.58 21.29
C ILE A 336 11.74 -22.61 21.86
N LEU A 337 11.83 -22.33 23.15
CA LEU A 337 11.10 -21.22 23.79
C LEU A 337 11.98 -19.98 23.87
N GLU A 338 13.27 -20.18 24.13
CA GLU A 338 14.27 -19.12 24.24
C GLU A 338 15.66 -19.66 23.83
N ALA A 339 16.49 -18.79 23.24
CA ALA A 339 17.87 -19.07 22.88
C ALA A 339 18.78 -18.00 23.47
N ASP A 340 19.50 -18.34 24.55
CA ASP A 340 20.46 -17.45 25.19
C ASP A 340 21.85 -17.68 24.60
N ALA A 341 22.24 -16.78 23.70
CA ALA A 341 23.53 -16.82 23.02
C ALA A 341 24.72 -16.52 23.95
N GLU A 342 24.54 -15.72 25.00
CA GLU A 342 25.61 -15.40 25.96
C GLU A 342 25.85 -16.58 26.92
N ALA A 343 24.78 -17.16 27.46
CA ALA A 343 24.89 -18.31 28.35
C ALA A 343 25.20 -19.62 27.60
N GLY A 344 24.91 -19.67 26.29
CA GLY A 344 24.98 -20.89 25.49
C GLY A 344 23.94 -21.92 25.95
N VAL A 345 22.69 -21.48 26.11
CA VAL A 345 21.58 -22.33 26.62
C VAL A 345 20.38 -22.18 25.70
N LEU A 346 19.74 -23.30 25.36
CA LEU A 346 18.42 -23.31 24.72
C LEU A 346 17.38 -23.75 25.76
N THR A 347 16.39 -22.91 26.04
CA THR A 347 15.20 -23.31 26.79
C THR A 347 14.23 -23.94 25.82
N VAL A 348 13.93 -25.23 25.99
CA VAL A 348 13.15 -26.00 25.02
C VAL A 348 11.99 -26.73 25.66
N ARG A 349 10.89 -26.88 24.92
CA ARG A 349 9.77 -27.75 25.28
C ARG A 349 9.85 -29.05 24.50
N LEU A 350 9.71 -30.18 25.19
CA LEU A 350 9.61 -31.48 24.55
C LEU A 350 8.31 -31.61 23.73
N GLU A 351 8.41 -32.02 22.47
CA GLU A 351 7.23 -32.25 21.64
C GLU A 351 6.47 -33.53 22.03
N ARG A 352 5.13 -33.49 22.01
CA ARG A 352 4.28 -34.61 22.48
C ARG A 352 4.49 -35.89 21.68
N PHE A 353 4.71 -35.78 20.37
CA PHE A 353 4.92 -36.94 19.51
C PHE A 353 6.15 -37.80 19.89
N ASN A 354 7.10 -37.28 20.67
CA ASN A 354 8.20 -38.09 21.21
C ASN A 354 7.71 -39.26 22.10
N HIS A 355 6.54 -39.14 22.74
CA HIS A 355 5.97 -40.19 23.60
C HIS A 355 5.53 -41.46 22.86
N TYR A 356 5.46 -41.43 21.52
CA TYR A 356 5.24 -42.63 20.72
C TYR A 356 6.50 -43.50 20.64
N TRP A 357 7.69 -42.89 20.74
CA TRP A 357 8.98 -43.57 20.55
C TRP A 357 9.79 -43.74 21.85
N ALA A 358 9.40 -43.07 22.93
CA ALA A 358 10.03 -43.20 24.24
C ALA A 358 9.02 -43.03 25.39
N ARG A 359 9.11 -43.91 26.40
CA ARG A 359 8.12 -43.98 27.51
C ARG A 359 8.75 -43.94 28.91
N VAL A 360 10.07 -43.94 28.97
CA VAL A 360 10.86 -43.94 30.21
C VAL A 360 11.89 -42.81 30.12
N PRO A 361 12.46 -42.34 31.24
CA PRO A 361 13.46 -41.30 31.21
C PRO A 361 14.65 -41.68 30.32
N VAL A 362 15.17 -40.71 29.56
CA VAL A 362 16.29 -40.91 28.63
C VAL A 362 17.39 -39.90 28.91
N LEU A 363 18.64 -40.37 28.92
CA LEU A 363 19.82 -39.51 29.05
C LEU A 363 20.25 -39.01 27.67
N LEU A 364 20.26 -37.70 27.49
CA LEU A 364 21.00 -37.06 26.41
C LEU A 364 22.43 -36.82 26.90
N ALA A 365 23.40 -37.46 26.26
CA ALA A 365 24.79 -37.39 26.67
C ALA A 365 25.46 -36.10 26.18
N LYS A 366 26.40 -35.61 26.97
CA LYS A 366 27.37 -34.60 26.56
C LYS A 366 28.01 -34.95 25.22
N GLY A 367 28.14 -33.95 24.36
CA GLY A 367 28.75 -34.08 23.03
C GLY A 367 27.80 -34.53 21.93
N GLN A 368 26.53 -34.85 22.24
CA GLN A 368 25.53 -35.09 21.19
C GLN A 368 25.19 -33.80 20.44
N ASN A 369 24.92 -33.95 19.14
CA ASN A 369 24.55 -32.83 18.27
C ASN A 369 23.11 -32.37 18.56
N VAL A 370 22.94 -31.05 18.60
CA VAL A 370 21.65 -30.35 18.59
C VAL A 370 21.56 -29.59 17.28
N THR A 371 20.58 -29.91 16.44
CA THR A 371 20.44 -29.33 15.10
C THR A 371 19.03 -28.81 14.91
N VAL A 372 18.82 -27.82 14.03
CA VAL A 372 17.46 -27.49 13.56
C VAL A 372 16.75 -28.75 13.06
N GLY A 373 15.48 -28.90 13.45
CA GLY A 373 14.76 -30.17 13.49
C GLY A 373 13.74 -30.41 12.37
N SER A 374 13.42 -29.43 11.52
CA SER A 374 12.48 -29.69 10.40
C SER A 374 13.16 -30.42 9.24
N GLY A 375 12.57 -31.53 8.81
CA GLY A 375 12.93 -32.25 7.59
C GLY A 375 12.18 -31.76 6.33
N SER A 376 11.34 -30.73 6.44
CA SER A 376 10.34 -30.42 5.42
C SER A 376 10.81 -29.39 4.40
N ASN A 377 10.74 -29.77 3.13
CA ASN A 377 10.80 -28.89 1.95
C ASN A 377 9.39 -28.46 1.48
N VAL A 378 8.36 -28.60 2.30
CA VAL A 378 6.96 -28.41 1.91
C VAL A 378 6.30 -27.30 2.75
N TYR A 379 5.40 -26.55 2.11
CA TYR A 379 4.43 -25.66 2.75
C TYR A 379 3.75 -26.37 3.93
N GLY A 380 3.82 -25.77 5.12
CA GLY A 380 3.26 -26.34 6.36
C GLY A 380 4.25 -27.06 7.29
N GLY A 381 5.56 -27.00 6.98
CA GLY A 381 6.63 -27.43 7.87
C GLY A 381 7.06 -26.32 8.83
N VAL A 382 6.71 -26.48 10.10
CA VAL A 382 6.98 -25.78 11.38
C VAL A 382 8.15 -24.78 11.59
N ASP A 383 8.97 -24.40 10.60
CA ASP A 383 10.19 -23.59 10.80
C ASP A 383 10.32 -22.36 9.87
N TRP A 384 9.22 -21.85 9.32
CA TRP A 384 9.25 -20.61 8.55
C TRP A 384 9.47 -19.43 9.49
N VAL A 385 10.63 -18.78 9.34
CA VAL A 385 11.06 -17.65 10.14
C VAL A 385 10.80 -16.37 9.36
N ALA A 386 10.02 -15.47 9.93
CA ALA A 386 9.74 -14.17 9.35
C ALA A 386 10.97 -13.25 9.50
N MET A 387 11.34 -12.61 8.39
CA MET A 387 12.47 -11.70 8.27
C MET A 387 12.06 -10.43 7.51
N ALA A 388 12.80 -9.36 7.73
CA ALA A 388 12.76 -8.18 6.89
C ALA A 388 14.18 -7.68 6.58
N MET A 389 14.32 -6.94 5.48
CA MET A 389 15.50 -6.15 5.18
C MET A 389 15.08 -4.70 4.93
N SER A 390 15.94 -3.77 5.34
CA SER A 390 15.73 -2.34 5.13
C SER A 390 17.01 -1.66 4.65
N GLY A 391 16.90 -0.81 3.63
CA GLY A 391 18.01 -0.03 3.06
C GLY A 391 17.63 1.45 2.90
N ASP A 392 18.64 2.31 2.82
CA ASP A 392 18.45 3.73 2.50
C ASP A 392 18.04 3.88 1.03
N GLU A 393 16.95 4.61 0.76
CA GLU A 393 16.42 4.75 -0.61
C GLU A 393 17.36 5.49 -1.57
N GLY A 394 18.31 6.26 -1.04
CA GLY A 394 19.33 6.99 -1.78
C GLY A 394 20.62 6.20 -2.03
N ALA A 395 20.78 5.04 -1.39
CA ALA A 395 21.95 4.19 -1.56
C ALA A 395 21.87 3.34 -2.84
N ASP A 396 23.00 2.76 -3.25
CA ASP A 396 23.02 1.71 -4.27
C ASP A 396 22.52 0.40 -3.64
N LEU A 397 21.27 0.06 -3.92
CA LEU A 397 20.60 -1.11 -3.36
C LEU A 397 21.09 -2.43 -3.95
N THR A 398 21.96 -2.41 -4.97
CA THR A 398 22.59 -3.64 -5.51
C THR A 398 23.72 -4.19 -4.63
N LEU A 399 24.14 -3.42 -3.63
CA LEU A 399 25.19 -3.80 -2.70
C LEU A 399 24.61 -4.51 -1.46
N PRO A 400 25.11 -5.69 -1.06
CA PRO A 400 24.67 -6.38 0.15
C PRO A 400 24.75 -5.51 1.41
N GLU A 401 25.80 -4.71 1.53
CA GLU A 401 26.06 -3.82 2.67
C GLU A 401 25.07 -2.65 2.79
N SER A 402 24.28 -2.36 1.74
CA SER A 402 23.21 -1.36 1.78
C SER A 402 22.00 -1.82 2.60
N TRP A 403 21.93 -3.12 2.96
CA TRP A 403 20.79 -3.73 3.61
C TRP A 403 21.07 -4.08 5.07
N THR A 404 20.18 -3.65 5.96
CA THR A 404 20.11 -4.11 7.35
C THR A 404 19.07 -5.23 7.44
N MET A 405 19.49 -6.40 7.92
CA MET A 405 18.61 -7.56 8.15
C MET A 405 17.96 -7.48 9.52
N SER A 406 16.72 -7.97 9.63
CA SER A 406 16.03 -8.04 10.90
C SER A 406 16.57 -9.14 11.80
N THR A 407 16.29 -9.07 13.10
CA THR A 407 16.29 -10.27 13.92
C THR A 407 15.27 -11.29 13.38
N PRO A 408 15.57 -12.60 13.43
CA PRO A 408 14.63 -13.64 13.00
C PRO A 408 13.51 -13.84 14.00
N LEU A 409 12.30 -14.11 13.49
CA LEU A 409 11.13 -14.40 14.30
C LEU A 409 10.45 -15.71 13.87
N GLY A 410 10.43 -16.71 14.74
CA GLY A 410 9.66 -17.94 14.53
C GLY A 410 8.19 -17.76 14.91
N ASN A 411 7.35 -18.67 14.42
CA ASN A 411 5.89 -18.62 14.60
C ASN A 411 5.46 -19.12 15.99
N PRO A 412 4.89 -18.29 16.88
CA PRO A 412 4.49 -18.74 18.22
C PRO A 412 3.37 -19.79 18.25
N ALA A 413 2.48 -19.85 17.23
CA ALA A 413 1.40 -20.84 17.18
C ALA A 413 1.92 -22.28 17.04
N SER A 414 3.19 -22.43 16.67
CA SER A 414 3.92 -23.69 16.70
C SER A 414 4.00 -24.33 18.08
N VAL A 415 4.03 -23.52 19.13
CA VAL A 415 4.01 -24.00 20.52
C VAL A 415 2.57 -24.26 20.95
N TYR A 416 1.61 -23.45 20.52
CA TYR A 416 0.23 -23.50 21.02
C TYR A 416 -0.76 -24.20 20.09
N ALA A 417 -0.31 -25.15 19.27
CA ALA A 417 -1.13 -25.79 18.24
C ALA A 417 -2.39 -26.47 18.81
N ASN A 418 -2.26 -27.11 19.97
CA ASN A 418 -3.37 -27.77 20.65
C ASN A 418 -4.39 -26.74 21.16
N GLU A 419 -3.93 -25.67 21.77
CA GLU A 419 -4.77 -24.58 22.29
C GLU A 419 -5.49 -23.86 21.15
N MET A 420 -4.80 -23.58 20.03
CA MET A 420 -5.40 -22.96 18.85
C MET A 420 -6.54 -23.81 18.30
N ARG A 421 -6.36 -25.13 18.24
CA ARG A 421 -7.41 -26.06 17.82
C ARG A 421 -8.57 -26.11 18.82
N VAL A 422 -8.30 -26.26 20.12
CA VAL A 422 -9.37 -26.37 21.13
C VAL A 422 -10.21 -25.09 21.21
N LEU A 423 -9.59 -23.92 21.09
CA LEU A 423 -10.27 -22.63 21.24
C LEU A 423 -10.95 -22.15 19.96
N PHE A 424 -10.35 -22.39 18.79
CA PHE A 424 -10.81 -21.79 17.53
C PHE A 424 -11.11 -22.82 16.43
N ASP A 425 -10.95 -24.12 16.71
CA ASP A 425 -11.01 -25.21 15.72
C ASP A 425 -10.04 -25.05 14.54
N VAL A 426 -9.06 -24.14 14.67
CA VAL A 426 -8.08 -23.87 13.61
C VAL A 426 -6.92 -24.84 13.71
N ALA A 427 -6.69 -25.55 12.61
CA ALA A 427 -5.54 -26.42 12.45
C ALA A 427 -5.16 -26.51 10.97
N PHE A 428 -3.92 -26.91 10.74
CA PHE A 428 -3.42 -27.33 9.44
C PHE A 428 -3.54 -28.85 9.33
N ARG A 429 -4.26 -29.39 8.33
CA ARG A 429 -4.36 -30.85 8.10
C ARG A 429 -3.13 -31.35 7.34
N PRO A 430 -2.31 -32.29 7.85
CA PRO A 430 -1.06 -32.66 7.19
C PRO A 430 -1.05 -34.01 6.42
N ASP A 431 -2.18 -34.59 6.03
CA ASP A 431 -2.27 -36.05 5.81
C ASP A 431 -2.46 -36.55 4.37
N LYS A 432 -2.56 -35.68 3.36
CA LYS A 432 -2.39 -36.12 1.97
C LYS A 432 -0.94 -35.92 1.53
N GLY A 433 -0.23 -36.98 1.18
CA GLY A 433 1.10 -36.87 0.54
C GLY A 433 2.31 -36.74 1.46
N GLY A 434 2.23 -37.20 2.72
CA GLY A 434 3.41 -37.38 3.58
C GLY A 434 3.93 -36.11 4.29
N VAL A 435 3.13 -35.05 4.41
CA VAL A 435 3.56 -33.77 5.04
C VAL A 435 3.99 -33.93 6.49
N ARG A 436 3.36 -34.83 7.25
CA ARG A 436 3.78 -35.09 8.64
C ARG A 436 5.17 -35.72 8.73
N GLU A 437 5.43 -36.65 7.84
CA GLU A 437 6.70 -37.34 7.74
C GLU A 437 7.78 -36.38 7.23
N SER A 438 7.41 -35.42 6.36
CA SER A 438 8.32 -34.35 5.95
C SER A 438 8.67 -33.43 7.11
N ILE A 439 7.76 -33.11 8.04
CA ILE A 439 8.08 -32.28 9.22
C ILE A 439 9.23 -32.88 10.03
N VAL A 440 9.18 -34.18 10.33
CA VAL A 440 10.19 -34.84 11.16
C VAL A 440 11.32 -35.51 10.36
N GLY A 441 11.21 -35.53 9.03
CA GLY A 441 12.17 -36.18 8.13
C GLY A 441 12.18 -37.72 8.20
N MET A 442 11.13 -38.35 8.74
CA MET A 442 11.06 -39.81 8.95
C MET A 442 9.62 -40.32 9.05
N LYS A 443 9.46 -41.65 9.00
CA LYS A 443 8.15 -42.31 9.19
C LYS A 443 7.64 -42.15 10.62
N LEU A 444 6.34 -41.88 10.75
CA LEU A 444 5.66 -41.69 12.03
C LEU A 444 5.09 -43.01 12.55
N ASP A 445 5.94 -43.85 13.12
CA ASP A 445 5.49 -45.11 13.71
C ASP A 445 4.62 -44.86 14.95
N GLY A 446 3.46 -45.52 15.00
CA GLY A 446 2.52 -45.47 16.12
C GLY A 446 1.45 -44.37 16.05
N ILE A 447 1.44 -43.51 15.02
CA ILE A 447 0.40 -42.51 14.77
C ILE A 447 -0.41 -42.95 13.54
N LYS A 448 -1.68 -43.33 13.75
CA LYS A 448 -2.46 -44.06 12.72
C LYS A 448 -3.30 -43.16 11.82
N ASP A 449 -3.83 -42.07 12.37
CA ASP A 449 -4.80 -41.23 11.69
C ASP A 449 -4.59 -39.73 12.02
N ASN A 450 -5.55 -38.91 11.63
CA ASN A 450 -5.49 -37.47 11.84
C ASN A 450 -5.79 -37.07 13.26
N GLU A 451 -6.69 -37.79 13.90
CA GLU A 451 -7.07 -37.50 15.27
C GLU A 451 -5.87 -37.73 16.18
N GLU A 452 -5.20 -38.88 16.05
CA GLU A 452 -3.98 -39.19 16.79
C GLU A 452 -2.84 -38.21 16.48
N ALA A 453 -2.66 -37.79 15.22
CA ALA A 453 -1.63 -36.82 14.86
C ALA A 453 -1.88 -35.45 15.47
N PHE A 454 -3.14 -34.99 15.49
CA PHE A 454 -3.47 -33.73 16.15
C PHE A 454 -3.28 -33.83 17.65
N GLU A 455 -3.68 -34.93 18.28
CA GLU A 455 -3.40 -35.19 19.71
C GLU A 455 -1.89 -35.14 20.00
N ALA A 456 -1.08 -35.65 19.08
CA ALA A 456 0.38 -35.66 19.13
C ALA A 456 1.05 -34.29 18.90
N GLY A 457 0.27 -33.24 18.59
CA GLY A 457 0.76 -31.87 18.41
C GLY A 457 1.08 -31.48 16.96
N PHE A 458 0.78 -32.33 15.97
CA PHE A 458 0.85 -31.94 14.57
C PHE A 458 -0.32 -31.00 14.19
N GLY A 459 -0.15 -30.24 13.12
CA GLY A 459 -1.20 -29.37 12.58
C GLY A 459 -1.22 -27.95 13.14
N SER A 460 -0.07 -27.45 13.57
CA SER A 460 0.11 -26.03 13.89
C SER A 460 -0.21 -25.14 12.68
N LEU A 461 -0.71 -23.93 12.97
CA LEU A 461 -0.87 -22.88 11.97
C LEU A 461 0.50 -22.48 11.44
N TYR A 462 0.62 -22.32 10.13
CA TYR A 462 1.82 -21.73 9.55
C TYR A 462 1.52 -20.34 9.03
N TRP A 463 2.50 -19.45 9.17
CA TRP A 463 2.47 -18.13 8.57
C TRP A 463 3.40 -18.08 7.36
N MET A 464 3.16 -17.17 6.43
CA MET A 464 4.09 -16.85 5.35
C MET A 464 3.65 -15.59 4.60
N GLU A 465 4.48 -15.14 3.67
CA GLU A 465 4.14 -14.15 2.64
C GLU A 465 3.71 -12.82 3.25
N GLY A 466 4.50 -12.33 4.20
CA GLY A 466 4.22 -11.08 4.90
C GLY A 466 4.28 -9.87 3.97
N VAL A 467 3.25 -9.02 4.02
CA VAL A 467 3.22 -7.71 3.34
C VAL A 467 3.57 -6.65 4.35
N VAL A 468 4.65 -5.92 4.10
CA VAL A 468 5.15 -4.87 4.99
C VAL A 468 4.63 -3.51 4.57
N THR A 469 4.22 -2.70 5.55
CA THR A 469 3.81 -1.31 5.33
C THR A 469 4.19 -0.49 6.56
N ARG A 470 4.72 0.72 6.35
CA ARG A 470 5.06 1.61 7.46
C ARG A 470 3.82 2.29 8.05
N LEU A 471 3.71 2.23 9.38
CA LEU A 471 2.68 2.89 10.17
C LEU A 471 2.94 4.40 10.26
N GLN A 472 2.21 5.18 9.46
CA GLN A 472 2.39 6.63 9.29
C GLN A 472 1.11 7.45 9.52
N ASP A 473 0.00 6.78 9.84
CA ASP A 473 -1.31 7.42 10.02
C ASP A 473 -1.32 8.45 11.16
N ARG A 474 -2.22 9.43 11.04
CA ARG A 474 -2.45 10.45 12.09
C ARG A 474 -3.01 9.87 13.40
N HIS A 475 -3.40 8.59 13.42
CA HIS A 475 -4.07 7.94 14.55
C HIS A 475 -3.10 7.27 15.54
N GLY A 476 -1.87 7.78 15.61
CA GLY A 476 -0.83 7.24 16.48
C GLY A 476 0.09 6.23 15.80
N GLY A 477 0.17 6.28 14.46
CA GLY A 477 1.25 5.69 13.70
C GLY A 477 2.61 6.02 14.33
N ASN A 478 3.37 4.98 14.65
CA ASN A 478 4.62 5.12 15.41
C ASN A 478 5.86 5.13 14.50
N GLY A 479 5.67 5.24 13.18
CA GLY A 479 6.73 5.19 12.18
C GLY A 479 7.33 3.81 11.96
N LYS A 480 6.92 2.79 12.72
CA LYS A 480 7.44 1.42 12.59
C LYS A 480 6.79 0.69 11.42
N LEU A 481 7.40 -0.41 11.02
CA LEU A 481 6.88 -1.25 9.94
C LEU A 481 5.99 -2.34 10.52
N LEU A 482 4.82 -2.53 9.92
CA LEU A 482 3.92 -3.62 10.24
C LEU A 482 3.87 -4.59 9.06
N SER A 483 4.23 -5.84 9.31
CA SER A 483 4.04 -6.95 8.39
C SER A 483 2.78 -7.71 8.72
N ILE A 484 1.88 -7.77 7.75
CA ILE A 484 0.66 -8.57 7.80
C ILE A 484 0.96 -9.91 7.14
N MET A 485 1.10 -10.93 7.97
CA MET A 485 1.42 -12.29 7.59
C MET A 485 0.15 -13.09 7.32
N ARG A 486 0.08 -13.74 6.17
CA ARG A 486 -0.95 -14.73 5.89
C ARG A 486 -0.79 -15.92 6.83
N VAL A 487 -1.89 -16.37 7.44
CA VAL A 487 -1.91 -17.56 8.30
C VAL A 487 -2.75 -18.64 7.65
N ASN A 488 -2.10 -19.68 7.16
CA ASN A 488 -2.82 -20.71 6.47
C ASN A 488 -3.50 -21.69 7.45
N ASN A 489 -4.76 -21.99 7.15
CA ASN A 489 -5.63 -22.85 7.94
C ASN A 489 -6.86 -23.27 7.10
N ASP A 490 -7.72 -24.11 7.67
CA ASP A 490 -8.89 -24.66 6.97
C ASP A 490 -10.22 -23.91 7.17
N LEU A 491 -10.32 -23.02 8.17
CA LEU A 491 -11.60 -22.49 8.64
C LEU A 491 -11.65 -20.96 8.67
N MET A 492 -10.72 -20.33 9.39
CA MET A 492 -10.63 -18.88 9.58
C MET A 492 -9.81 -18.23 8.47
N CYS A 493 -10.43 -18.01 7.31
CA CYS A 493 -9.74 -17.50 6.11
C CYS A 493 -9.33 -16.02 6.16
N ASP A 494 -9.70 -15.31 7.21
CA ASP A 494 -9.24 -13.95 7.44
C ASP A 494 -8.15 -13.91 8.52
N LEU A 495 -7.75 -15.07 9.08
CA LEU A 495 -6.73 -15.12 10.11
C LEU A 495 -5.38 -14.62 9.57
N ALA A 496 -4.79 -13.70 10.32
CA ALA A 496 -3.55 -13.03 10.04
C ALA A 496 -2.65 -13.02 11.28
N ALA A 497 -1.34 -12.92 11.06
CA ALA A 497 -0.39 -12.61 12.12
C ALA A 497 0.26 -11.24 11.86
N LEU A 498 0.36 -10.44 12.91
CA LEU A 498 0.99 -9.13 12.85
C LEU A 498 2.41 -9.21 13.40
N VAL A 499 3.39 -8.84 12.58
CA VAL A 499 4.80 -8.75 12.96
C VAL A 499 5.25 -7.30 12.82
N GLU A 500 5.74 -6.70 13.90
CA GLU A 500 6.34 -5.37 13.89
C GLU A 500 7.84 -5.49 13.58
N TYR A 501 8.33 -4.59 12.72
CA TYR A 501 9.75 -4.34 12.54
C TYR A 501 10.07 -2.90 12.94
N ASP A 502 10.95 -2.76 13.93
CA ASP A 502 11.39 -1.50 14.49
C ASP A 502 12.75 -1.13 13.91
N ASP A 503 12.76 -0.05 13.13
CA ASP A 503 13.93 0.44 12.40
C ASP A 503 14.38 1.83 12.90
N SER A 504 13.94 2.23 14.10
CA SER A 504 14.21 3.54 14.72
C SER A 504 15.67 3.72 15.15
N GLU A 505 16.38 2.63 15.47
CA GLU A 505 17.81 2.65 15.75
C GLU A 505 18.60 2.45 14.43
N PRO A 506 19.51 3.37 14.06
CA PRO A 506 20.32 3.21 12.84
C PRO A 506 21.08 1.88 12.80
N GLY A 507 21.03 1.21 11.66
CA GLY A 507 21.69 -0.10 11.45
C GLY A 507 21.07 -1.26 12.24
N ARG A 508 19.90 -1.08 12.86
CA ARG A 508 19.16 -2.14 13.54
C ARG A 508 17.75 -2.25 13.01
N LEU A 509 17.28 -3.50 12.89
CA LEU A 509 15.92 -3.83 12.51
C LEU A 509 15.41 -4.93 13.46
N ARG A 510 14.63 -4.57 14.47
CA ARG A 510 14.15 -5.54 15.47
C ARG A 510 12.78 -6.05 15.10
N SER A 511 12.61 -7.36 15.05
CA SER A 511 11.33 -8.03 14.81
C SER A 511 10.60 -8.31 16.12
N ARG A 512 9.28 -8.15 16.14
CA ARG A 512 8.43 -8.53 17.27
C ARG A 512 7.09 -9.06 16.80
N PHE A 513 6.72 -10.26 17.27
CA PHE A 513 5.34 -10.72 17.10
C PHE A 513 4.40 -9.87 17.96
N LEU A 514 3.32 -9.35 17.35
CA LEU A 514 2.32 -8.58 18.08
C LEU A 514 1.16 -9.46 18.53
N ARG A 515 0.43 -10.04 17.56
CA ARG A 515 -0.78 -10.84 17.78
C ARG A 515 -1.27 -11.50 16.50
N TYR A 516 -2.17 -12.46 16.66
CA TYR A 516 -3.09 -12.87 15.60
C TYR A 516 -4.28 -11.90 15.52
N THR A 517 -4.81 -11.69 14.33
CA THR A 517 -5.99 -10.83 14.10
C THR A 517 -6.75 -11.30 12.85
N ASN A 518 -7.87 -10.65 12.52
CA ASN A 518 -8.61 -10.91 11.29
C ASN A 518 -8.38 -9.78 10.28
N ILE A 519 -7.82 -10.12 9.12
CA ILE A 519 -7.65 -9.24 7.98
C ILE A 519 -8.42 -9.85 6.81
N PRO A 520 -9.45 -9.17 6.27
CA PRO A 520 -10.28 -9.71 5.20
C PRO A 520 -9.45 -10.25 4.04
N GLY A 521 -9.73 -11.48 3.61
CA GLY A 521 -9.16 -12.04 2.38
C GLY A 521 -7.79 -12.70 2.49
N LEU A 522 -7.13 -12.58 3.64
CA LEU A 522 -5.70 -12.87 3.75
C LEU A 522 -5.33 -14.34 3.57
N ALA A 523 -6.22 -15.30 3.86
CA ALA A 523 -5.90 -16.71 3.67
C ALA A 523 -6.11 -17.20 2.23
N VAL A 524 -6.72 -16.40 1.34
CA VAL A 524 -7.04 -16.82 -0.03
C VAL A 524 -5.91 -16.46 -1.01
N GLY A 525 -5.31 -15.29 -0.84
CA GLY A 525 -4.27 -14.75 -1.71
C GLY A 525 -3.54 -13.56 -1.07
N HIS A 526 -2.47 -13.12 -1.72
CA HIS A 526 -1.56 -12.09 -1.23
C HIS A 526 -2.23 -10.72 -1.36
N PRO A 527 -2.30 -9.91 -0.30
CA PRO A 527 -2.79 -8.56 -0.44
C PRO A 527 -1.72 -7.68 -1.09
N SER A 528 -2.14 -6.60 -1.73
CA SER A 528 -1.28 -5.44 -1.96
C SER A 528 -1.76 -4.33 -1.04
N ILE A 529 -0.86 -3.73 -0.28
CA ILE A 529 -1.16 -2.68 0.68
C ILE A 529 -0.28 -1.47 0.38
N LEU A 530 -0.86 -0.27 0.41
CA LEU A 530 -0.12 0.98 0.39
C LEU A 530 -0.79 2.00 1.31
N TYR A 531 0.00 2.95 1.76
CA TYR A 531 -0.48 4.14 2.46
C TYR A 531 -0.68 5.28 1.46
N ASP A 532 -1.80 5.98 1.57
CA ASP A 532 -2.13 7.15 0.76
C ASP A 532 -2.20 8.41 1.63
N ALA A 533 -1.15 9.22 1.59
CA ALA A 533 -1.05 10.44 2.40
C ALA A 533 -2.13 11.50 2.10
N VAL A 534 -2.79 11.42 0.93
CA VAL A 534 -3.87 12.37 0.57
C VAL A 534 -5.17 12.05 1.32
N SER A 535 -5.57 10.78 1.40
CA SER A 535 -6.73 10.37 2.20
C SER A 535 -6.38 10.10 3.66
N ASP A 536 -5.09 9.98 3.97
CA ASP A 536 -4.56 9.47 5.23
C ASP A 536 -5.15 8.11 5.60
N LEU A 537 -5.23 7.23 4.59
CA LEU A 537 -5.73 5.88 4.72
C LEU A 537 -4.75 4.90 4.10
N TYR A 538 -4.75 3.70 4.65
CA TYR A 538 -4.18 2.54 3.98
C TYR A 538 -5.22 1.93 3.07
N TRP A 539 -4.79 1.53 1.88
CA TRP A 539 -5.61 0.83 0.90
C TRP A 539 -5.10 -0.59 0.78
N MET A 540 -6.01 -1.55 0.62
CA MET A 540 -5.68 -2.96 0.41
C MET A 540 -6.50 -3.54 -0.73
N ALA A 541 -5.81 -4.09 -1.74
CA ALA A 541 -6.43 -4.97 -2.73
C ALA A 541 -6.16 -6.42 -2.35
N THR A 542 -7.21 -7.22 -2.17
CA THR A 542 -7.09 -8.64 -1.80
C THR A 542 -8.33 -9.42 -2.21
N ASN A 543 -8.31 -10.73 -2.07
CA ASN A 543 -9.44 -11.58 -2.42
C ASN A 543 -10.56 -11.54 -1.37
N ALA A 544 -11.82 -11.69 -1.77
CA ALA A 544 -12.93 -11.91 -0.85
C ALA A 544 -13.52 -13.31 -1.06
N ASN A 545 -13.58 -14.10 0.01
CA ASN A 545 -14.14 -15.46 -0.04
C ASN A 545 -15.66 -15.43 0.10
N ARG A 546 -16.40 -16.12 -0.79
CA ARG A 546 -17.86 -16.07 -0.84
C ARG A 546 -18.56 -17.18 -0.05
N ASP A 547 -17.87 -18.25 0.32
CA ASP A 547 -18.47 -19.40 1.01
C ASP A 547 -17.77 -19.67 2.34
N SER A 548 -18.30 -19.10 3.42
CA SER A 548 -17.80 -19.25 4.79
C SER A 548 -17.91 -20.67 5.37
N VAL A 549 -18.74 -21.56 4.80
CA VAL A 549 -18.89 -22.95 5.28
C VAL A 549 -17.88 -23.92 4.66
N ARG A 550 -17.13 -23.47 3.65
CA ARG A 550 -15.98 -24.17 3.05
C ARG A 550 -16.31 -25.60 2.60
N ALA A 551 -17.55 -25.80 2.13
CA ALA A 551 -18.05 -27.09 1.66
C ALA A 551 -17.61 -27.37 0.20
N TRP A 552 -16.32 -27.17 -0.07
CA TRP A 552 -15.75 -27.35 -1.40
C TRP A 552 -15.77 -28.82 -1.82
N LYS A 553 -16.25 -29.08 -3.03
CA LYS A 553 -16.13 -30.38 -3.69
C LYS A 553 -15.57 -30.20 -5.10
N GLN A 554 -14.79 -31.17 -5.54
CA GLN A 554 -14.44 -31.25 -6.95
C GLN A 554 -15.70 -31.46 -7.79
N PRO A 555 -15.77 -30.95 -9.03
CA PRO A 555 -16.75 -31.44 -9.98
C PRO A 555 -16.54 -32.94 -10.20
N GLY A 556 -17.61 -33.72 -10.42
CA GLY A 556 -17.49 -35.18 -10.56
C GLY A 556 -16.51 -35.60 -11.68
N LYS A 557 -16.49 -34.83 -12.78
CA LYS A 557 -15.43 -34.85 -13.79
C LYS A 557 -15.22 -33.41 -14.28
N GLY A 558 -13.98 -32.92 -14.27
CA GLY A 558 -13.64 -31.61 -14.82
C GLY A 558 -14.03 -31.50 -16.30
N THR A 559 -14.59 -30.35 -16.66
CA THR A 559 -14.93 -29.98 -18.05
C THR A 559 -14.32 -28.64 -18.39
N VAL A 560 -14.31 -28.26 -19.66
CA VAL A 560 -13.83 -26.93 -20.06
C VAL A 560 -14.67 -25.77 -19.50
N LEU A 561 -15.93 -26.00 -19.12
CA LEU A 561 -16.78 -24.98 -18.48
C LEU A 561 -16.71 -25.02 -16.94
N ALA A 562 -16.20 -26.11 -16.39
CA ALA A 562 -16.06 -26.36 -14.97
C ALA A 562 -14.80 -27.21 -14.74
N PRO A 563 -13.60 -26.61 -14.84
CA PRO A 563 -12.35 -27.34 -14.65
C PRO A 563 -12.24 -27.84 -13.22
N ASN A 564 -11.39 -28.83 -13.00
CA ASN A 564 -11.06 -29.26 -11.65
C ASN A 564 -10.45 -28.06 -10.89
N LEU A 565 -10.91 -27.85 -9.67
CA LEU A 565 -10.39 -26.78 -8.83
C LEU A 565 -9.07 -27.24 -8.23
N HIS A 566 -8.11 -26.32 -8.16
CA HIS A 566 -6.97 -26.43 -7.28
C HIS A 566 -7.48 -26.30 -5.84
N ILE A 567 -7.75 -27.44 -5.22
CA ILE A 567 -8.08 -27.55 -3.80
C ILE A 567 -6.85 -28.13 -3.12
N THR A 568 -6.07 -27.25 -2.50
CA THR A 568 -4.97 -27.62 -1.62
C THR A 568 -5.52 -28.48 -0.48
N ALA A 569 -4.94 -29.67 -0.29
CA ALA A 569 -5.36 -30.58 0.76
C ALA A 569 -5.21 -29.99 2.18
N PHE A 570 -4.47 -28.89 2.29
CA PHE A 570 -4.03 -28.28 3.53
C PHE A 570 -4.43 -26.79 3.66
N SER A 571 -5.26 -26.29 2.75
CA SER A 571 -5.92 -25.00 2.86
C SER A 571 -7.22 -25.00 2.09
N LYS A 572 -8.34 -25.03 2.78
CA LYS A 572 -9.64 -24.78 2.13
C LYS A 572 -9.88 -23.30 1.84
N CYS A 573 -9.10 -22.42 2.46
CA CYS A 573 -9.24 -20.99 2.29
C CYS A 573 -8.78 -20.50 0.92
N GLU A 574 -7.79 -21.16 0.31
CA GLU A 574 -7.24 -20.79 -1.00
C GLU A 574 -8.15 -21.08 -2.21
N VAL A 575 -9.29 -21.74 -2.01
CA VAL A 575 -10.11 -22.23 -3.13
C VAL A 575 -10.80 -21.09 -3.87
N ASP A 576 -11.40 -20.13 -3.17
CA ASP A 576 -12.20 -19.05 -3.79
C ASP A 576 -11.41 -17.77 -4.01
N ARG A 577 -10.70 -17.70 -5.14
CA ARG A 577 -9.97 -16.50 -5.60
C ARG A 577 -10.75 -15.71 -6.66
N SER A 578 -12.07 -15.91 -6.77
CA SER A 578 -12.84 -15.38 -7.89
C SER A 578 -13.20 -13.90 -7.77
N THR A 579 -12.96 -13.28 -6.61
CA THR A 579 -13.38 -11.91 -6.29
C THR A 579 -12.18 -11.13 -5.79
N LEU A 580 -11.78 -10.09 -6.52
CA LEU A 580 -10.79 -9.10 -6.09
C LEU A 580 -11.55 -7.89 -5.51
N MET A 581 -11.25 -7.55 -4.26
CA MET A 581 -11.95 -6.55 -3.47
C MET A 581 -10.96 -5.46 -3.03
N LEU A 582 -11.45 -4.22 -2.96
CA LEU A 582 -10.72 -3.09 -2.42
C LEU A 582 -11.23 -2.79 -1.00
N TYR A 583 -10.29 -2.58 -0.09
CA TYR A 583 -10.52 -2.20 1.30
C TYR A 583 -9.71 -0.93 1.63
N TYR A 584 -10.16 -0.22 2.66
CA TYR A 584 -9.43 0.88 3.27
C TYR A 584 -9.37 0.71 4.80
N SER A 585 -8.35 1.26 5.43
CA SER A 585 -8.15 1.23 6.88
C SER A 585 -7.47 2.51 7.36
N PRO A 586 -7.84 3.06 8.52
CA PRO A 586 -7.11 4.16 9.14
C PRO A 586 -5.86 3.70 9.90
N ASN A 587 -5.66 2.40 10.15
CA ASN A 587 -4.65 1.92 11.11
C ASN A 587 -4.02 0.54 10.79
N LEU A 588 -4.16 0.05 9.54
CA LEU A 588 -3.70 -1.27 9.05
C LEU A 588 -4.32 -2.51 9.71
N VAL A 589 -5.22 -2.35 10.68
CA VAL A 589 -5.84 -3.46 11.41
C VAL A 589 -7.34 -3.52 11.15
N ASP A 590 -8.00 -2.37 11.19
CA ASP A 590 -9.45 -2.25 11.05
C ASP A 590 -9.79 -1.92 9.59
N TRP A 591 -10.20 -2.94 8.83
CA TRP A 591 -10.43 -2.84 7.39
C TRP A 591 -11.92 -2.73 7.05
N THR A 592 -12.26 -1.74 6.22
CA THR A 592 -13.60 -1.53 5.68
C THR A 592 -13.59 -1.72 4.17
N SER A 593 -14.63 -2.35 3.62
CA SER A 593 -14.73 -2.56 2.17
C SER A 593 -15.04 -1.24 1.44
N ALA A 594 -14.25 -0.92 0.41
CA ALA A 594 -14.58 0.11 -0.58
C ALA A 594 -15.48 -0.43 -1.70
N GLY A 595 -15.27 -1.69 -2.11
CA GLY A 595 -16.08 -2.34 -3.16
C GLY A 595 -15.29 -3.34 -4.01
N VAL A 596 -15.98 -3.98 -4.95
CA VAL A 596 -15.42 -5.05 -5.79
C VAL A 596 -14.62 -4.45 -6.93
N VAL A 597 -13.34 -4.80 -7.04
CA VAL A 597 -12.49 -4.39 -8.18
C VAL A 597 -12.90 -5.17 -9.41
N ASP A 598 -12.84 -6.50 -9.34
CA ASP A 598 -13.31 -7.41 -10.38
C ASP A 598 -13.74 -8.73 -9.77
N TYR A 599 -14.61 -9.47 -10.47
CA TYR A 599 -15.06 -10.78 -10.04
C TYR A 599 -15.51 -11.65 -11.20
N HIS A 600 -15.53 -12.96 -10.95
CA HIS A 600 -16.14 -13.92 -11.84
C HIS A 600 -17.07 -14.90 -11.10
N VAL A 601 -18.21 -15.24 -11.71
CA VAL A 601 -19.21 -16.10 -11.06
C VAL A 601 -18.75 -17.56 -10.93
N LYS A 602 -17.99 -18.07 -11.91
CA LYS A 602 -17.40 -19.42 -11.89
C LYS A 602 -16.12 -19.44 -11.06
N LEU A 603 -16.05 -20.34 -10.09
CA LEU A 603 -14.89 -20.55 -9.21
C LEU A 603 -13.59 -20.90 -9.93
N GLY A 604 -13.67 -21.55 -11.10
CA GLY A 604 -12.49 -21.89 -11.90
C GLY A 604 -11.76 -20.69 -12.50
N ARG A 605 -12.27 -19.47 -12.33
CA ARG A 605 -11.62 -18.23 -12.74
C ARG A 605 -11.29 -17.39 -11.51
N HIS A 606 -10.15 -16.71 -11.56
CA HIS A 606 -9.63 -15.99 -10.41
C HIS A 606 -8.97 -14.67 -10.79
N PHE A 607 -8.76 -13.86 -9.75
CA PHE A 607 -7.90 -12.69 -9.69
C PHE A 607 -7.08 -12.82 -8.41
N ALA A 608 -5.75 -12.90 -8.47
CA ALA A 608 -4.94 -13.16 -7.28
C ALA A 608 -3.57 -12.50 -7.39
N TYR A 609 -2.86 -12.44 -6.26
CA TYR A 609 -1.54 -11.78 -6.17
C TYR A 609 -1.56 -10.36 -6.78
N PRO A 610 -2.53 -9.49 -6.40
CA PRO A 610 -2.53 -8.11 -6.85
C PRO A 610 -1.23 -7.40 -6.45
N HIS A 611 -0.83 -6.44 -7.27
CA HIS A 611 0.09 -5.38 -6.90
C HIS A 611 -0.52 -4.06 -7.37
N MET A 612 -0.54 -3.06 -6.49
CA MET A 612 -1.17 -1.78 -6.78
C MET A 612 -0.25 -0.60 -6.51
N MET A 613 -0.56 0.52 -7.15
CA MET A 613 0.06 1.80 -6.87
C MET A 613 -0.91 2.94 -7.14
N VAL A 614 -0.71 4.06 -6.47
CA VAL A 614 -1.43 5.30 -6.75
C VAL A 614 -0.89 5.94 -8.03
N ASP A 615 -1.77 6.25 -8.97
CA ASP A 615 -1.48 6.95 -10.22
C ASP A 615 -2.26 8.29 -10.24
N GLY A 616 -1.72 9.30 -9.55
CA GLY A 616 -2.37 10.59 -9.37
C GLY A 616 -3.66 10.49 -8.55
N THR A 617 -4.80 10.75 -9.18
CA THR A 617 -6.12 10.62 -8.54
C THR A 617 -6.66 9.19 -8.56
N ASP A 618 -6.04 8.30 -9.32
CA ASP A 618 -6.52 6.96 -9.59
C ASP A 618 -5.69 5.92 -8.84
N LEU A 619 -6.25 4.71 -8.73
CA LEU A 619 -5.53 3.53 -8.28
C LEU A 619 -5.41 2.56 -9.46
N VAL A 620 -4.20 2.05 -9.70
CA VAL A 620 -3.96 1.02 -10.72
C VAL A 620 -3.53 -0.28 -10.07
N ILE A 621 -4.03 -1.39 -10.59
CA ILE A 621 -3.82 -2.73 -10.02
C ILE A 621 -3.45 -3.67 -11.15
N VAL A 622 -2.38 -4.44 -10.98
CA VAL A 622 -2.11 -5.64 -11.80
C VAL A 622 -2.38 -6.88 -10.96
N SER A 623 -2.92 -7.94 -11.56
CA SER A 623 -3.15 -9.19 -10.84
C SER A 623 -3.00 -10.40 -11.76
N ARG A 624 -2.66 -11.55 -11.16
CA ARG A 624 -2.78 -12.83 -11.85
C ARG A 624 -4.25 -13.08 -12.11
N ALA A 625 -4.59 -13.50 -13.31
CA ALA A 625 -5.97 -13.74 -13.64
C ALA A 625 -6.17 -14.91 -14.61
N SER A 626 -7.34 -15.53 -14.49
CA SER A 626 -7.89 -16.38 -15.55
C SER A 626 -8.73 -15.50 -16.46
N PHE A 627 -8.05 -14.64 -17.24
CA PHE A 627 -8.63 -13.49 -17.92
C PHE A 627 -8.73 -13.68 -19.44
N SER A 628 -9.51 -12.80 -20.07
CA SER A 628 -10.11 -12.94 -21.40
C SER A 628 -9.13 -13.34 -22.52
N PRO A 629 -9.51 -14.34 -23.34
CA PRO A 629 -10.47 -14.15 -24.45
C PRO A 629 -11.91 -14.66 -24.18
N TRP A 630 -12.25 -14.99 -22.94
CA TRP A 630 -13.49 -15.65 -22.56
C TRP A 630 -14.55 -14.68 -21.99
N SER A 631 -15.84 -14.96 -22.23
CA SER A 631 -17.03 -14.20 -21.85
C SER A 631 -17.19 -14.00 -20.34
N GLU A 632 -17.78 -12.86 -19.93
CA GLU A 632 -17.96 -12.50 -18.52
C GLU A 632 -18.99 -13.38 -17.78
N ASP A 633 -19.92 -13.98 -18.51
CA ASP A 633 -20.92 -14.94 -17.98
C ASP A 633 -20.34 -16.35 -17.78
N GLY A 634 -19.12 -16.59 -18.25
CA GLY A 634 -18.46 -17.89 -18.18
C GLY A 634 -19.00 -18.92 -19.16
N SER A 635 -19.68 -18.51 -20.24
CA SER A 635 -20.09 -19.40 -21.34
C SER A 635 -18.90 -19.96 -22.12
N ASP A 636 -17.79 -19.25 -22.07
CA ASP A 636 -16.59 -19.56 -22.82
C ASP A 636 -15.68 -20.57 -22.11
N ALA A 637 -15.16 -21.52 -22.88
CA ALA A 637 -14.34 -22.64 -22.42
C ALA A 637 -13.04 -22.19 -21.76
N LEU A 638 -12.67 -22.72 -20.61
CA LEU A 638 -11.33 -22.58 -20.03
C LEU A 638 -10.62 -23.95 -20.10
N PRO A 639 -9.45 -24.05 -20.74
CA PRO A 639 -8.67 -25.28 -20.75
C PRO A 639 -8.40 -25.78 -19.33
N GLN A 640 -8.42 -27.11 -19.11
CA GLN A 640 -8.38 -27.69 -17.76
C GLN A 640 -7.12 -27.34 -16.96
N PHE A 641 -6.02 -27.03 -17.65
CA PHE A 641 -4.78 -26.60 -17.01
C PHE A 641 -4.95 -25.29 -16.23
N PHE A 642 -5.78 -24.38 -16.73
CA PHE A 642 -6.11 -23.11 -16.08
C PHE A 642 -7.31 -23.28 -15.15
N ASN A 643 -7.20 -22.74 -13.94
CA ASN A 643 -8.21 -22.92 -12.90
C ASN A 643 -8.14 -21.76 -11.88
N ASN A 644 -8.74 -21.94 -10.70
CA ASN A 644 -8.73 -20.99 -9.58
C ASN A 644 -7.32 -20.67 -9.04
N HIS A 645 -6.27 -21.34 -9.53
CA HIS A 645 -4.89 -21.12 -9.14
C HIS A 645 -3.97 -20.86 -10.34
N ASN A 646 -4.06 -21.63 -11.42
CA ASN A 646 -3.20 -21.50 -12.58
C ASN A 646 -3.76 -20.45 -13.56
N SER A 647 -3.02 -19.37 -13.73
CA SER A 647 -3.46 -18.16 -14.43
C SER A 647 -3.00 -18.18 -15.89
N ASN A 648 -3.87 -17.80 -16.82
CA ASN A 648 -3.48 -17.66 -18.23
C ASN A 648 -3.05 -16.22 -18.57
N ALA A 649 -3.26 -15.26 -17.68
CA ALA A 649 -3.02 -13.86 -17.98
C ALA A 649 -2.62 -13.04 -16.75
N ILE A 650 -2.04 -11.87 -17.00
CA ILE A 650 -1.95 -10.77 -16.04
C ILE A 650 -2.96 -9.70 -16.49
N SER A 651 -3.89 -9.35 -15.60
CA SER A 651 -4.86 -8.28 -15.81
C SER A 651 -4.33 -6.95 -15.26
N PHE A 652 -4.78 -5.86 -15.87
CA PHE A 652 -4.61 -4.48 -15.42
C PHE A 652 -6.00 -3.89 -15.16
N HIS A 653 -6.16 -3.23 -14.03
CA HIS A 653 -7.37 -2.53 -13.60
C HIS A 653 -7.03 -1.10 -13.24
N ARG A 654 -7.92 -0.17 -13.57
CA ARG A 654 -7.86 1.22 -13.12
C ARG A 654 -9.14 1.58 -12.40
N ILE A 655 -9.01 2.15 -11.22
CA ILE A 655 -10.10 2.67 -10.40
C ILE A 655 -9.96 4.19 -10.38
N ARG A 656 -10.87 4.88 -11.06
CA ARG A 656 -10.87 6.33 -11.14
C ARG A 656 -11.27 6.93 -9.80
N HIS A 657 -10.58 7.99 -9.40
CA HIS A 657 -10.93 8.74 -8.18
C HIS A 657 -11.14 7.85 -6.95
N PHE A 658 -10.29 6.84 -6.76
CA PHE A 658 -10.52 5.73 -5.83
C PHE A 658 -10.84 6.17 -4.38
N ARG A 659 -10.31 7.33 -3.97
CA ARG A 659 -10.56 7.94 -2.66
C ARG A 659 -12.03 8.25 -2.39
N ALA A 660 -12.83 8.49 -3.44
CA ALA A 660 -14.27 8.72 -3.33
C ALA A 660 -15.05 7.47 -2.88
N TYR A 661 -14.44 6.28 -2.91
CA TYR A 661 -15.06 5.04 -2.43
C TYR A 661 -14.80 4.75 -0.95
N ALA A 662 -14.07 5.62 -0.25
CA ALA A 662 -13.90 5.56 1.20
C ALA A 662 -14.69 6.68 1.89
N ASN A 663 -15.33 6.36 3.01
CA ASN A 663 -15.80 7.40 3.93
C ASN A 663 -14.63 7.81 4.82
N ALA A 664 -13.73 8.63 4.28
CA ALA A 664 -12.51 9.06 4.97
C ALA A 664 -12.82 9.88 6.22
N GLU A 665 -13.89 10.67 6.22
CA GLU A 665 -14.34 11.39 7.42
C GLU A 665 -14.68 10.38 8.54
N TRP A 666 -15.55 9.40 8.26
CA TRP A 666 -15.91 8.38 9.26
C TRP A 666 -14.71 7.52 9.69
N ALA A 667 -13.84 7.14 8.76
CA ALA A 667 -12.68 6.30 9.06
C ALA A 667 -11.65 7.01 9.95
N ASN A 668 -11.50 8.32 9.75
CA ASN A 668 -10.54 9.14 10.46
C ASN A 668 -11.15 9.85 11.69
N GLU A 669 -12.47 9.89 11.82
CA GLU A 669 -13.16 10.44 12.98
C GLU A 669 -13.02 9.48 14.17
N GLN A 670 -12.09 9.80 15.07
CA GLN A 670 -11.92 9.06 16.33
C GLN A 670 -12.51 9.79 17.54
N GLY A 671 -12.88 11.07 17.38
CA GLY A 671 -13.51 11.91 18.40
C GLY A 671 -12.74 11.97 19.74
N GLU A 672 -13.47 12.27 20.82
CA GLU A 672 -12.97 12.26 22.22
C GLU A 672 -12.67 10.84 22.76
N TYR A 673 -12.91 9.79 21.98
CA TYR A 673 -12.91 8.40 22.41
C TYR A 673 -11.59 7.65 22.14
N SER A 674 -10.62 8.32 21.51
CA SER A 674 -9.27 7.80 21.33
C SER A 674 -8.32 8.40 22.37
N GLY A 675 -7.35 7.60 22.84
CA GLY A 675 -6.32 8.07 23.76
C GLY A 675 -5.49 9.21 23.14
N PRO A 676 -4.76 10.01 23.94
CA PRO A 676 -3.95 11.09 23.39
C PRO A 676 -3.03 10.56 22.30
N GLU A 677 -2.88 11.32 21.22
CA GLU A 677 -1.90 11.04 20.15
C GLU A 677 -0.63 10.49 20.79
N ARG A 678 -0.22 9.28 20.40
CA ARG A 678 1.13 8.82 20.72
C ARG A 678 2.04 9.82 20.05
N LYS A 679 2.59 10.75 20.84
CA LYS A 679 3.50 11.80 20.37
C LYS A 679 4.40 11.20 19.31
N SER A 680 4.14 11.55 18.05
CA SER A 680 5.13 11.38 17.03
C SER A 680 6.38 12.07 17.57
N THR A 681 7.53 11.46 17.41
CA THR A 681 8.77 12.22 17.56
C THR A 681 8.73 13.29 16.48
N ASN A 682 8.24 14.46 16.89
CA ASN A 682 7.76 15.57 16.10
C ASN A 682 8.58 15.85 14.83
N SER A 683 7.93 15.77 13.66
CA SER A 683 8.44 16.32 12.39
C SER A 683 8.54 17.85 12.42
N VAL A 684 7.77 18.53 13.28
CA VAL A 684 7.87 19.99 13.48
C VAL A 684 9.03 20.35 14.42
N GLY A 685 9.31 19.49 15.41
CA GLY A 685 10.39 19.72 16.39
C GLY A 685 11.78 19.64 15.75
N SER A 686 11.99 18.70 14.82
CA SER A 686 13.28 18.60 14.11
C SER A 686 13.46 19.69 13.06
N LEU A 687 12.38 20.15 12.40
CA LEU A 687 12.44 21.28 11.47
C LEU A 687 12.83 22.58 12.20
N VAL A 688 12.23 22.81 13.37
CA VAL A 688 12.54 23.95 14.24
C VAL A 688 13.97 23.85 14.78
N GLN A 689 14.45 22.66 15.14
CA GLN A 689 15.82 22.47 15.65
C GLN A 689 16.90 22.56 14.54
N THR A 690 16.54 22.25 13.29
CA THR A 690 17.42 22.39 12.12
C THR A 690 17.48 23.85 11.63
N LEU A 691 16.38 24.61 11.79
CA LEU A 691 16.33 26.04 11.51
C LEU A 691 16.98 26.90 12.61
N LEU A 692 16.97 26.42 13.86
CA LEU A 692 17.58 27.08 15.01
C LEU A 692 19.05 26.66 15.20
N GLY A 693 19.91 27.18 14.33
CA GLY A 693 21.30 27.39 14.72
C GLY A 693 21.38 28.35 15.92
N ASP A 694 22.33 28.09 16.82
CA ASP A 694 22.53 28.77 18.10
C ASP A 694 22.42 30.31 18.03
N SER A 695 21.27 30.87 18.40
CA SER A 695 21.21 32.21 19.01
C SER A 695 19.93 32.41 19.83
N LYS A 696 20.12 32.77 21.10
CA LYS A 696 19.08 32.95 22.12
C LYS A 696 18.52 34.38 22.11
N ALA A 697 17.27 34.45 22.57
CA ALA A 697 16.61 35.55 23.31
C ALA A 697 15.63 36.47 22.56
N GLY A 698 15.58 36.49 21.22
CA GLY A 698 14.54 37.21 20.47
C GLY A 698 13.28 36.37 20.14
N ALA A 699 13.45 35.07 19.92
CA ALA A 699 12.42 34.19 19.35
C ALA A 699 11.25 33.86 20.31
N VAL A 700 11.44 33.95 21.63
CA VAL A 700 10.44 33.50 22.62
C VAL A 700 9.20 34.40 22.65
N GLN A 701 9.32 35.68 22.27
CA GLN A 701 8.20 36.61 22.24
C GLN A 701 7.38 36.48 20.94
N GLN A 702 8.04 36.27 19.80
CA GLN A 702 7.37 36.01 18.50
C GLN A 702 6.70 34.62 18.45
N LEU A 703 7.23 33.63 19.19
CA LEU A 703 6.64 32.29 19.32
C LEU A 703 5.30 32.29 20.08
N GLY A 704 5.12 33.21 21.04
CA GLY A 704 3.85 33.36 21.75
C GLY A 704 2.74 33.91 20.84
N GLU A 705 3.09 34.83 19.95
CA GLU A 705 2.18 35.42 18.98
C GLU A 705 1.82 34.42 17.86
N LEU A 706 2.79 33.65 17.36
CA LEU A 706 2.55 32.63 16.32
C LEU A 706 1.68 31.47 16.82
N HIS A 707 1.87 31.03 18.08
CA HIS A 707 1.03 30.00 18.69
C HIS A 707 -0.41 30.49 18.92
N ALA A 708 -0.58 31.75 19.33
CA ALA A 708 -1.90 32.36 19.46
C ALA A 708 -2.61 32.51 18.11
N LEU A 709 -1.86 32.83 17.05
CA LEU A 709 -2.37 32.95 15.67
C LEU A 709 -2.79 31.60 15.08
N LEU A 710 -1.97 30.55 15.25
CA LEU A 710 -2.32 29.18 14.81
C LEU A 710 -3.54 28.63 15.55
N THR A 711 -3.68 28.96 16.83
CA THR A 711 -4.86 28.59 17.63
C THR A 711 -6.11 29.37 17.19
N ALA A 712 -5.96 30.64 16.78
CA ALA A 712 -7.04 31.44 16.23
C ALA A 712 -7.47 30.98 14.82
N MET A 713 -6.52 30.55 13.98
CA MET A 713 -6.78 30.00 12.64
C MET A 713 -7.51 28.66 12.73
N SER A 714 -7.11 27.76 13.65
CA SER A 714 -7.83 26.51 13.90
C SER A 714 -9.28 26.74 14.33
N LYS A 715 -9.55 27.74 15.18
CA LYS A 715 -10.92 28.12 15.54
C LYS A 715 -11.73 28.70 14.38
N LEU A 716 -11.08 29.44 13.47
CA LEU A 716 -11.75 29.99 12.29
C LEU A 716 -12.12 28.87 11.29
N ASP A 717 -11.29 27.83 11.19
CA ASP A 717 -11.53 26.67 10.35
C ASP A 717 -12.69 25.82 10.91
N ASP A 718 -12.76 25.64 12.23
CA ASP A 718 -13.90 25.00 12.91
C ASP A 718 -15.21 25.79 12.72
N GLU A 719 -15.17 27.12 12.80
CA GLU A 719 -16.34 27.99 12.56
C GLU A 719 -16.77 27.95 11.08
N MET A 720 -15.82 27.91 10.14
CA MET A 720 -16.11 27.75 8.71
C MET A 720 -16.71 26.39 8.37
N GLN A 721 -16.20 25.31 8.94
CA GLN A 721 -16.77 23.97 8.78
C GLN A 721 -18.18 23.88 9.39
N HIS A 722 -18.42 24.54 10.53
CA HIS A 722 -19.75 24.62 11.13
C HIS A 722 -20.75 25.39 10.25
N VAL A 723 -20.33 26.51 9.65
CA VAL A 723 -21.14 27.28 8.70
C VAL A 723 -21.43 26.46 7.43
N GLN A 724 -20.46 25.70 6.93
CA GLN A 724 -20.61 24.79 5.79
C GLN A 724 -21.61 23.66 6.08
N LEU A 725 -21.54 23.07 7.28
CA LEU A 725 -22.46 22.01 7.74
C LEU A 725 -23.90 22.54 7.89
N VAL A 726 -24.07 23.76 8.40
CA VAL A 726 -25.38 24.43 8.51
C VAL A 726 -25.95 24.78 7.14
N LEU A 727 -25.12 25.24 6.20
CA LEU A 727 -25.52 25.50 4.81
C LEU A 727 -25.93 24.22 4.08
N ASN A 728 -25.18 23.13 4.24
CA ASN A 728 -25.48 21.83 3.64
C ASN A 728 -26.80 21.25 4.18
N LYS A 729 -27.03 21.31 5.51
CA LYS A 729 -28.32 20.91 6.10
C LYS A 729 -29.50 21.77 5.63
N ARG A 730 -29.29 23.06 5.37
CA ARG A 730 -30.33 23.96 4.83
C ARG A 730 -30.60 23.71 3.36
N LEU A 731 -29.58 23.37 2.57
CA LEU A 731 -29.71 22.96 1.16
C LEU A 731 -30.46 21.63 1.01
N GLU A 732 -30.20 20.66 1.89
CA GLU A 732 -30.97 19.41 1.96
C GLU A 732 -32.45 19.65 2.33
N GLN A 733 -32.74 20.61 3.22
CA GLN A 733 -34.12 21.01 3.52
C GLN A 733 -34.82 21.72 2.36
N CYS A 734 -34.09 22.47 1.54
CA CYS A 734 -34.60 23.09 0.31
C CYS A 734 -34.86 22.07 -0.82
N ALA A 735 -34.10 20.97 -0.88
CA ALA A 735 -34.30 19.92 -1.89
C ALA A 735 -35.55 19.05 -1.66
N LEU A 736 -36.18 19.12 -0.47
CA LEU A 736 -37.29 18.25 -0.06
C LEU A 736 -38.69 18.86 -0.20
N LYS A 737 -38.85 20.08 -0.72
CA LYS A 737 -40.17 20.65 -1.05
C LYS A 737 -40.13 21.33 -2.42
N GLU A 738 -40.97 20.87 -3.34
CA GLU A 738 -41.24 21.52 -4.63
C GLU A 738 -41.84 22.91 -4.40
N GLU A 739 -40.99 23.92 -4.14
CA GLU A 739 -41.38 25.33 -4.12
C GLU A 739 -41.00 26.00 -5.45
N SER A 740 -41.88 26.88 -5.93
CA SER A 740 -41.71 27.56 -7.21
C SER A 740 -40.56 28.57 -7.16
N LEU A 741 -39.87 28.76 -8.28
CA LEU A 741 -38.75 29.71 -8.44
C LEU A 741 -39.11 31.16 -8.05
N SER A 742 -40.41 31.49 -8.03
CA SER A 742 -40.93 32.80 -7.63
C SER A 742 -40.92 33.03 -6.12
N ASP A 743 -41.09 31.98 -5.32
CA ASP A 743 -41.06 32.04 -3.86
C ASP A 743 -39.61 32.17 -3.34
N LEU A 744 -38.66 31.50 -4.01
CA LEU A 744 -37.23 31.62 -3.74
C LEU A 744 -36.71 33.05 -3.94
N ARG A 745 -37.12 33.72 -5.02
CA ARG A 745 -36.71 35.11 -5.29
C ARG A 745 -37.28 36.11 -4.29
N ARG A 746 -38.50 35.87 -3.80
CA ARG A 746 -39.14 36.71 -2.78
C ARG A 746 -38.44 36.57 -1.42
N ARG A 747 -37.99 35.35 -1.10
CA ARG A 747 -37.26 35.06 0.14
C ARG A 747 -35.82 35.56 0.11
N GLN A 748 -35.14 35.49 -1.05
CA GLN A 748 -33.82 36.06 -1.25
C GLN A 748 -33.82 37.58 -1.04
N ALA A 749 -34.78 38.30 -1.63
CA ALA A 749 -34.92 39.75 -1.41
C ALA A 749 -35.22 40.10 0.06
N GLN A 750 -35.89 39.22 0.80
CA GLN A 750 -36.16 39.40 2.23
C GLN A 750 -34.90 39.15 3.08
N LEU A 751 -34.04 38.21 2.70
CA LEU A 751 -32.78 37.88 3.38
C LEU A 751 -31.68 38.93 3.10
N GLU A 752 -31.62 39.47 1.89
CA GLU A 752 -30.71 40.58 1.54
C GLU A 752 -31.03 41.85 2.34
N SER A 753 -32.30 42.06 2.72
CA SER A 753 -32.70 43.17 3.60
C SER A 753 -32.25 43.02 5.07
N GLN A 754 -31.82 41.82 5.48
CA GLN A 754 -31.43 41.50 6.86
C GLN A 754 -29.91 41.36 7.06
N SER A 755 -29.12 41.35 5.99
CA SER A 755 -27.65 41.21 6.04
C SER A 755 -26.93 42.57 6.03
N THR A 756 -27.04 43.32 7.13
CA THR A 756 -26.18 44.49 7.40
C THR A 756 -25.58 44.40 8.79
N VAL A 757 -24.80 43.35 9.07
CA VAL A 757 -23.74 43.38 10.08
C VAL A 757 -22.64 42.41 9.62
N VAL A 758 -21.66 42.91 8.87
CA VAL A 758 -20.31 42.32 8.86
C VAL A 758 -19.61 42.98 10.04
N ASP A 759 -19.20 42.18 11.02
CA ASP A 759 -18.65 42.63 12.29
C ASP A 759 -17.31 43.37 12.05
N ASP A 760 -17.21 44.64 12.45
CA ASP A 760 -16.01 45.47 12.27
C ASP A 760 -14.76 44.83 12.92
N ALA A 761 -14.95 43.94 13.90
CA ALA A 761 -13.90 43.14 14.52
C ALA A 761 -13.24 42.12 13.58
N LEU A 762 -13.93 41.66 12.53
CA LEU A 762 -13.37 40.75 11.52
C LEU A 762 -12.48 41.50 10.53
N LEU A 763 -12.87 42.72 10.17
CA LEU A 763 -12.09 43.58 9.28
C LEU A 763 -10.79 44.06 9.95
N GLU A 764 -10.81 44.38 11.25
CA GLU A 764 -9.59 44.70 12.01
C GLU A 764 -8.61 43.52 12.08
N LYS A 765 -9.10 42.29 12.21
CA LYS A 765 -8.25 41.09 12.25
C LYS A 765 -7.62 40.78 10.89
N ILE A 766 -8.34 40.99 9.80
CA ILE A 766 -7.81 40.83 8.44
C ILE A 766 -6.70 41.86 8.17
N ALA A 767 -6.92 43.11 8.56
CA ALA A 767 -5.90 44.17 8.41
C ALA A 767 -4.63 43.89 9.24
N ALA A 768 -4.76 43.26 10.42
CA ALA A 768 -3.61 42.87 11.24
C ALA A 768 -2.78 41.72 10.62
N ILE A 769 -3.45 40.79 9.92
CA ILE A 769 -2.79 39.68 9.21
C ILE A 769 -2.02 40.20 8.00
N GLU A 770 -2.61 41.09 7.22
CA GLU A 770 -1.96 41.71 6.05
C GLU A 770 -0.71 42.51 6.45
N ALA A 771 -0.76 43.23 7.59
CA ALA A 771 0.39 43.98 8.10
C ALA A 771 1.57 43.08 8.49
N LEU A 772 1.29 41.88 9.01
CA LEU A 772 2.29 40.89 9.44
C LEU A 772 2.93 40.19 8.24
N GLU A 773 2.15 39.88 7.22
CA GLU A 773 2.61 39.25 5.98
C GLU A 773 3.58 40.17 5.21
N ILE A 774 3.28 41.47 5.19
CA ILE A 774 4.18 42.50 4.64
C ILE A 774 5.50 42.56 5.43
N GLN A 775 5.47 42.44 6.76
CA GLN A 775 6.69 42.41 7.58
C GLN A 775 7.53 41.15 7.33
N LEU A 776 6.92 39.97 7.20
CA LEU A 776 7.61 38.71 6.95
C LEU A 776 8.24 38.66 5.54
N LEU A 777 7.53 39.15 4.53
CA LEU A 777 8.05 39.29 3.17
C LEU A 777 9.23 40.28 3.10
N SER A 778 9.17 41.37 3.87
CA SER A 778 10.27 42.34 3.95
C SER A 778 11.52 41.80 4.65
N ALA A 779 11.39 40.73 5.45
CA ALA A 779 12.48 40.02 6.10
C ALA A 779 13.06 38.86 5.24
N GLY A 780 12.57 38.66 4.02
CA GLY A 780 13.05 37.63 3.10
C GLY A 780 12.56 36.21 3.43
N VAL A 781 11.51 36.08 4.25
CA VAL A 781 10.89 34.79 4.56
C VAL A 781 9.83 34.48 3.50
N SER A 782 9.98 33.34 2.81
CA SER A 782 8.96 32.83 1.89
C SER A 782 7.78 32.29 2.68
N VAL A 783 6.63 32.95 2.59
CA VAL A 783 5.36 32.48 3.15
C VAL A 783 4.65 31.67 2.06
N SER A 784 4.49 30.36 2.27
CA SER A 784 3.69 29.47 1.41
C SER A 784 2.34 29.16 2.04
#